data_AF-A0A424KBY2-F1
#
_entry.id   AF-A0A424KBY2-F1
#
_cell.length_a   1.000
_cell.length_b   1.000
_cell.length_c   1.000
_cell.angle_alpha   90.00
_cell.angle_beta   90.00
_cell.angle_gamma   90.00
#
_symmetry.space_group_name_H-M   'P 1'
#
loop_
_entity.id
_entity.type
_entity.pdbx_description
1 polymer ?
#
loop_
_entity_poly.entity_id
_entity_poly.type
_entity_poly.pdbx_seq_one_letter_code
_entity_poly.pdbx_strand_id
1 'polypeptide(L)'
;MIMMCEHTRQEDEGFRIRIFRSGGRRIYTFNMIPIPRTIAFIVSLILSAPTTIAQNGDRAGELQRELPEEWRLPPSPPLSPQASKDAFVLQPGYRIDLVASEPLIGDPVQIAFDSHGDLWVVEMRGYMPDANGAGEKAPVGRVVKLRDQDGDGVMDQADVFLDHLILPRGIAPAFDGLLLIEPPNLLYCRDTDGDGRADETQVLVSGFSGLENPEHAGNGLRYGIDNFYETSQHHQSFRLRKQSNGDLDVETRTVPRHGQWGVARDDLGRLFYSPNSDPLIGDAFPKHYSARNPEAGGLRGVPRRVASDRSTWPIRKNPGVNRGYQKATLREDGTLRNFTAACGPEVFRGTLVEGAEGDAFVCETAGNLIKRYDLQDRDGVPVATPAHERSEFLASTDERFRPVNLLTGPDGGLYVVDFARGIVQHRIYMTSWLRKQVEERGLASPIGMGRIWRVVDEDAVVRNDLPDLARMGNKELVEVMASNPNGAIRDTTQRLLVERQASDVSGDLRSIAVDRDMNPEIRLHAIWTLDGIDLMDSTVIEMLVADPDPVIREHAARVSESLPPHLQSGPLSKLAFDEVDRVRFQALLSVGELPSSEAMPIFDAVLAEQVEDEAIRRAIVSGLSGREVAMLRSQGHPHHGGWLGGPGPGQRQVIRELVDPVLKRKRPDEVTALLALAAERHTDAPGTSLLILDRVSAKTRPGSKKPKSMMLLGSPAGWSAMLNADSMDCDPRITETARGVDTVLRWVGRPGTTTTTKIDTSPDGMIARGRRLYGHCMTCHQATGRGLPPVYPPLDESRFVTGDPERLTRILLHGLQGRIKVDGRVYNQSMPAAPYSNDIDLAAVMTYIRQAWDNSADPIDPAFVAKVRENTKGRVQPWSPEELEEFAD
;
A
#
# COMPACT_ATOMS: atom_id res chain seq x y z
N MET A 1 -3.21 20.12 26.80
CA MET A 1 -4.06 20.22 28.01
C MET A 1 -4.74 21.58 28.03
N ILE A 2 -6.05 21.54 27.79
CA ILE A 2 -7.09 22.53 28.13
C ILE A 2 -6.98 23.90 27.41
N MET A 3 -7.54 23.96 26.19
CA MET A 3 -8.34 25.13 25.78
C MET A 3 -9.62 25.10 26.62
N MET A 4 -9.74 26.01 27.59
CA MET A 4 -11.06 26.38 28.10
C MET A 4 -11.51 27.60 27.30
N CYS A 5 -12.54 27.39 26.48
CA CYS A 5 -13.30 28.45 25.85
C CYS A 5 -14.49 28.71 26.76
N GLU A 6 -14.46 29.78 27.56
CA GLU A 6 -15.66 30.31 28.20
C GLU A 6 -16.30 31.35 27.27
N HIS A 7 -17.52 31.07 26.86
CA HIS A 7 -18.37 32.01 26.13
C HIS A 7 -18.97 33.01 27.12
N THR A 8 -18.61 34.29 27.01
CA THR A 8 -19.45 35.38 27.50
C THR A 8 -19.66 36.39 26.37
N ARG A 9 -20.94 36.70 26.10
CA ARG A 9 -21.39 37.76 25.18
C ARG A 9 -21.29 39.10 25.91
N GLN A 10 -20.52 40.06 25.39
CA GLN A 10 -20.97 41.42 25.07
C GLN A 10 -19.83 42.30 24.51
N GLU A 11 -20.12 42.85 23.32
CA GLU A 11 -19.80 44.19 22.77
C GLU A 11 -18.43 44.85 22.99
N ASP A 12 -17.80 45.15 21.85
CA ASP A 12 -16.88 46.26 21.55
C ASP A 12 -15.75 46.58 22.54
N GLU A 13 -14.55 46.07 22.27
CA GLU A 13 -13.29 46.83 22.12
C GLU A 13 -12.07 45.89 22.00
N GLY A 14 -11.01 46.39 21.36
CA GLY A 14 -9.88 45.64 20.78
C GLY A 14 -9.12 44.64 21.66
N PHE A 15 -8.66 43.57 21.02
CA PHE A 15 -7.77 42.54 21.56
C PHE A 15 -6.48 43.12 22.16
N ARG A 16 -6.19 42.78 23.43
CA ARG A 16 -4.87 42.94 24.06
C ARG A 16 -4.21 41.58 24.26
N ILE A 17 -3.14 41.30 23.53
CA ILE A 17 -2.30 40.12 23.73
C ILE A 17 -1.13 40.51 24.66
N ARG A 18 -1.04 39.90 25.85
CA ARG A 18 0.14 39.99 26.73
C ARG A 18 0.92 38.67 26.64
N ILE A 19 2.13 38.72 26.08
CA ILE A 19 3.10 37.62 26.11
C ILE A 19 4.20 37.97 27.09
N PHE A 20 4.37 37.18 28.15
CA PHE A 20 5.53 37.25 29.03
C PHE A 20 6.57 36.21 28.62
N ARG A 21 7.81 36.66 28.38
CA ARG A 21 9.00 35.80 28.43
C ARG A 21 10.01 36.42 29.39
N SER A 22 10.47 35.62 30.34
CA SER A 22 11.48 36.00 31.33
C SER A 22 12.85 36.15 30.67
N GLY A 23 13.49 37.30 30.92
CA GLY A 23 14.93 37.49 30.73
C GLY A 23 15.30 38.66 29.81
N GLY A 24 15.42 39.86 30.39
CA GLY A 24 16.20 40.97 29.80
C GLY A 24 15.39 42.17 29.32
N ARG A 25 15.43 43.25 30.09
CA ARG A 25 14.72 44.53 29.92
C ARG A 25 15.04 45.25 28.60
N ARG A 26 14.02 45.60 27.81
CA ARG A 26 13.83 46.92 27.16
C ARG A 26 12.34 47.16 26.90
N ILE A 27 11.82 48.31 27.35
CA ILE A 27 10.47 48.79 27.07
C ILE A 27 10.57 49.70 25.83
N TYR A 28 9.82 49.42 24.77
CA TYR A 28 9.61 50.35 23.66
C TYR A 28 8.13 50.73 23.60
N THR A 29 7.86 52.02 23.72
CA THR A 29 6.55 52.64 23.45
C THR A 29 6.55 53.12 22.00
N PHE A 30 5.60 52.67 21.18
CA PHE A 30 5.37 53.22 19.84
C PHE A 30 4.03 53.96 19.82
N ASN A 31 4.08 55.27 19.55
CA ASN A 31 2.93 56.04 19.11
C ASN A 31 2.82 55.89 17.58
N MET A 32 1.68 55.42 17.07
CA MET A 32 1.40 55.40 15.64
C MET A 32 0.66 56.67 15.22
N ILE A 33 1.21 57.36 14.22
CA ILE A 33 0.61 58.48 13.48
C ILE A 33 -0.30 57.88 12.37
N PRO A 34 -1.50 58.44 12.08
CA PRO A 34 -2.37 57.93 11.04
C PRO A 34 -1.87 58.31 9.63
N ILE A 35 -1.81 57.33 8.73
CA ILE A 35 -1.40 57.51 7.32
C ILE A 35 -2.58 58.07 6.50
N PRO A 36 -2.37 59.06 5.60
CA PRO A 36 -3.46 59.67 4.82
C PRO A 36 -4.08 58.72 3.79
N ARG A 37 -5.40 58.87 3.58
CA ARG A 37 -6.27 58.07 2.69
C ARG A 37 -5.86 57.99 1.20
N THR A 38 -4.82 58.71 0.78
CA THR A 38 -4.39 58.78 -0.64
C THR A 38 -3.46 57.64 -1.07
N ILE A 39 -2.86 56.88 -0.13
CA ILE A 39 -1.98 55.73 -0.46
C ILE A 39 -2.76 54.40 -0.52
N ALA A 40 -3.93 54.33 0.14
CA ALA A 40 -4.77 53.13 0.15
C ALA A 40 -5.36 52.77 -1.24
N PHE A 41 -5.50 53.76 -2.15
CA PHE A 41 -6.07 53.52 -3.47
C PHE A 41 -5.07 52.95 -4.49
N ILE A 42 -3.76 53.16 -4.30
CA ILE A 42 -2.71 52.63 -5.20
C ILE A 42 -2.33 51.19 -4.82
N VAL A 43 -2.49 50.80 -3.55
CA VAL A 43 -2.25 49.40 -3.10
C VAL A 43 -3.44 48.48 -3.44
N SER A 44 -4.68 48.99 -3.48
CA SER A 44 -5.83 48.21 -3.94
C SER A 44 -5.87 47.98 -5.47
N LEU A 45 -5.10 48.74 -6.26
CA LEU A 45 -4.95 48.53 -7.71
C LEU A 45 -3.80 47.59 -8.09
N ILE A 46 -3.00 47.14 -7.11
CA ILE A 46 -1.87 46.20 -7.32
C ILE A 46 -2.15 44.81 -6.71
N LEU A 47 -3.26 44.64 -5.97
CA LEU A 47 -3.65 43.38 -5.32
C LEU A 47 -4.99 42.81 -5.81
N SER A 48 -5.32 43.09 -7.07
CA SER A 48 -6.22 42.26 -7.88
C SER A 48 -5.44 41.63 -9.03
N ALA A 49 -4.28 41.05 -8.73
CA ALA A 49 -3.81 39.95 -9.56
C ALA A 49 -4.72 38.77 -9.19
N PRO A 50 -5.45 38.15 -10.13
CA PRO A 50 -5.99 36.82 -9.85
C PRO A 50 -4.81 36.00 -9.34
N THR A 51 -5.02 35.21 -8.28
CA THR A 51 -4.12 34.11 -7.97
C THR A 51 -4.14 33.19 -9.18
N THR A 52 -3.33 33.51 -10.18
CA THR A 52 -2.87 32.60 -11.19
C THR A 52 -2.15 31.53 -10.41
N ILE A 53 -2.85 30.43 -10.15
CA ILE A 53 -2.18 29.17 -9.83
C ILE A 53 -1.16 29.02 -10.95
N ALA A 54 0.11 29.18 -10.61
CA ALA A 54 1.18 29.21 -11.58
C ALA A 54 1.07 27.95 -12.44
N GLN A 55 1.00 28.14 -13.76
CA GLN A 55 1.09 27.07 -14.74
C GLN A 55 2.44 26.37 -14.53
N ASN A 56 2.41 25.18 -13.92
CA ASN A 56 3.61 24.37 -13.68
C ASN A 56 4.05 23.59 -14.94
N GLY A 57 3.33 23.73 -16.06
CA GLY A 57 3.68 23.09 -17.32
C GLY A 57 4.99 23.59 -17.90
N ASP A 58 5.21 24.91 -17.84
CA ASP A 58 6.41 25.56 -18.37
C ASP A 58 7.54 25.48 -17.34
N ARG A 59 8.69 24.90 -17.72
CA ARG A 59 9.86 24.84 -16.84
C ARG A 59 10.71 26.08 -17.03
N ALA A 60 11.21 26.65 -15.93
CA ALA A 60 12.09 27.80 -15.96
C ALA A 60 13.33 27.52 -16.84
N GLY A 61 13.58 28.40 -17.83
CA GLY A 61 14.70 28.27 -18.77
C GLY A 61 14.45 27.33 -19.96
N GLU A 62 13.28 26.70 -20.06
CA GLU A 62 12.93 25.84 -21.19
C GLU A 62 12.39 26.68 -22.36
N LEU A 63 13.11 26.66 -23.49
CA LEU A 63 12.68 27.35 -24.71
C LEU A 63 11.61 26.52 -25.44
N GLN A 64 10.39 27.04 -25.46
CA GLN A 64 9.29 26.49 -26.26
C GLN A 64 9.42 27.03 -27.68
N ARG A 65 9.99 26.22 -28.57
CA ARG A 65 10.20 26.59 -29.97
C ARG A 65 8.86 26.77 -30.67
N GLU A 66 8.85 27.61 -31.69
CA GLU A 66 7.68 27.77 -32.56
C GLU A 66 7.38 26.50 -33.36
N LEU A 67 6.11 26.33 -33.73
CA LEU A 67 5.65 25.19 -34.52
C LEU A 67 6.24 25.31 -35.94
N PRO A 68 7.01 24.30 -36.41
CA PRO A 68 7.47 24.27 -37.80
C PRO A 68 6.30 24.40 -38.77
N GLU A 69 6.49 25.13 -39.86
CA GLU A 69 5.43 25.41 -40.84
C GLU A 69 4.86 24.11 -41.42
N GLU A 70 5.74 23.14 -41.66
CA GLU A 70 5.40 21.81 -42.15
C GLU A 70 4.53 21.00 -41.17
N TRP A 71 4.46 21.37 -39.89
CA TRP A 71 3.64 20.71 -38.87
C TRP A 71 2.33 21.44 -38.60
N ARG A 72 2.06 22.57 -39.26
CA ARG A 72 0.78 23.26 -39.11
C ARG A 72 -0.36 22.40 -39.63
N LEU A 73 -1.36 22.24 -38.78
CA LEU A 73 -2.58 21.47 -39.06
C LEU A 73 -3.77 22.42 -39.12
N PRO A 74 -4.79 22.12 -39.94
CA PRO A 74 -6.05 22.87 -39.91
C PRO A 74 -6.76 22.71 -38.57
N PRO A 75 -7.81 23.50 -38.30
CA PRO A 75 -8.71 23.24 -37.19
C PRO A 75 -9.23 21.80 -37.19
N SER A 76 -9.48 21.24 -36.01
CA SER A 76 -10.01 19.90 -35.84
C SER A 76 -11.49 20.00 -35.43
N PRO A 77 -12.44 20.03 -36.38
CA PRO A 77 -13.86 19.99 -36.04
C PRO A 77 -14.24 18.64 -35.43
N PRO A 78 -15.28 18.58 -34.59
CA PRO A 78 -15.82 17.29 -34.12
C PRO A 78 -16.36 16.47 -35.30
N LEU A 79 -16.01 15.19 -35.36
CA LEU A 79 -16.55 14.24 -36.33
C LEU A 79 -17.83 13.59 -35.79
N SER A 80 -18.71 13.12 -36.68
CA SER A 80 -19.76 12.18 -36.28
C SER A 80 -19.17 10.82 -35.90
N PRO A 81 -19.91 9.94 -35.18
CA PRO A 81 -19.44 8.58 -34.91
C PRO A 81 -19.01 7.84 -36.18
N GLN A 82 -19.82 7.86 -37.25
CA GLN A 82 -19.44 7.22 -38.50
C GLN A 82 -18.16 7.80 -39.12
N ALA A 83 -18.02 9.13 -39.18
CA ALA A 83 -16.83 9.75 -39.76
C ALA A 83 -15.56 9.47 -38.93
N SER A 84 -15.70 9.32 -37.61
CA SER A 84 -14.60 8.85 -36.75
C SER A 84 -14.27 7.39 -36.98
N LYS A 85 -15.28 6.52 -37.19
CA LYS A 85 -15.07 5.11 -37.57
C LYS A 85 -14.29 5.01 -38.87
N ASP A 86 -14.64 5.83 -39.86
CA ASP A 86 -13.95 5.89 -41.16
C ASP A 86 -12.51 6.43 -41.06
N ALA A 87 -12.19 7.16 -39.98
CA ALA A 87 -10.86 7.70 -39.71
C ALA A 87 -9.90 6.69 -39.06
N PHE A 88 -10.41 5.52 -38.64
CA PHE A 88 -9.64 4.45 -38.01
C PHE A 88 -8.92 3.57 -39.02
N VAL A 89 -7.70 3.17 -38.66
CA VAL A 89 -6.93 2.13 -39.34
C VAL A 89 -6.60 1.07 -38.29
N LEU A 90 -7.15 -0.13 -38.48
CA LEU A 90 -6.83 -1.32 -37.70
C LEU A 90 -5.80 -2.16 -38.43
N GLN A 91 -5.17 -3.07 -37.70
CA GLN A 91 -4.45 -4.18 -38.31
C GLN A 91 -5.43 -5.05 -39.13
N PRO A 92 -4.95 -5.72 -40.21
CA PRO A 92 -5.82 -6.56 -41.04
C PRO A 92 -6.49 -7.69 -40.23
N GLY A 93 -7.71 -8.05 -40.62
CA GLY A 93 -8.47 -9.14 -39.98
C GLY A 93 -9.35 -8.71 -38.80
N TYR A 94 -9.39 -7.41 -38.47
CA TYR A 94 -10.22 -6.87 -37.39
C TYR A 94 -11.21 -5.83 -37.91
N ARG A 95 -12.35 -5.73 -37.23
CA ARG A 95 -13.31 -4.62 -37.40
C ARG A 95 -13.59 -3.94 -36.07
N ILE A 96 -14.13 -2.74 -36.14
CA ILE A 96 -14.55 -1.96 -34.98
C ILE A 96 -16.00 -1.54 -35.11
N ASP A 97 -16.81 -1.85 -34.11
CA ASP A 97 -18.25 -1.61 -34.06
C ASP A 97 -18.56 -0.52 -33.03
N LEU A 98 -19.53 0.35 -33.34
CA LEU A 98 -20.00 1.36 -32.40
C LEU A 98 -20.93 0.69 -31.40
N VAL A 99 -20.71 0.90 -30.10
CA VAL A 99 -21.57 0.37 -29.04
C VAL A 99 -22.45 1.47 -28.45
N ALA A 100 -21.87 2.65 -28.18
CA ALA A 100 -22.63 3.79 -27.66
C ALA A 100 -21.95 5.10 -28.08
N SER A 101 -22.72 6.17 -28.25
CA SER A 101 -22.18 7.51 -28.54
C SER A 101 -23.06 8.63 -27.99
N GLU A 102 -22.58 9.87 -28.08
CA GLU A 102 -23.42 11.05 -27.85
C GLU A 102 -24.72 11.02 -28.70
N PRO A 103 -25.89 11.47 -28.15
CA PRO A 103 -26.09 12.09 -26.84
C PRO A 103 -26.38 11.11 -25.69
N LEU A 104 -26.36 9.79 -25.95
CA LEU A 104 -26.67 8.76 -24.94
C LEU A 104 -25.69 8.86 -23.76
N ILE A 105 -24.41 9.04 -24.08
CA ILE A 105 -23.30 9.24 -23.16
C ILE A 105 -22.54 10.53 -23.45
N GLY A 106 -21.68 10.96 -22.53
CA GLY A 106 -20.74 12.07 -22.76
C GLY A 106 -19.56 12.07 -21.79
N ASP A 107 -18.37 12.40 -22.29
CA ASP A 107 -17.11 12.44 -21.54
C ASP A 107 -16.80 11.12 -20.76
N PRO A 108 -16.90 9.91 -21.37
CA PRO A 108 -16.72 8.65 -20.69
C PRO A 108 -15.25 8.39 -20.35
N VAL A 109 -14.97 7.83 -19.16
CA VAL A 109 -13.59 7.54 -18.72
C VAL A 109 -13.38 6.13 -18.18
N GLN A 110 -14.46 5.43 -17.84
CA GLN A 110 -14.43 4.06 -17.35
C GLN A 110 -15.77 3.37 -17.66
N ILE A 111 -15.71 2.08 -17.93
CA ILE A 111 -16.89 1.22 -18.10
C ILE A 111 -16.81 -0.03 -17.23
N ALA A 112 -17.94 -0.66 -16.98
CA ALA A 112 -18.04 -1.99 -16.39
C ALA A 112 -19.31 -2.70 -16.86
N PHE A 113 -19.28 -4.03 -16.96
CA PHE A 113 -20.46 -4.86 -17.18
C PHE A 113 -20.91 -5.45 -15.85
N ASP A 114 -22.21 -5.42 -15.56
CA ASP A 114 -22.77 -6.13 -14.42
C ASP A 114 -23.15 -7.59 -14.77
N SER A 115 -23.63 -8.32 -13.77
CA SER A 115 -24.04 -9.71 -13.91
C SER A 115 -25.34 -9.92 -14.68
N HIS A 116 -26.06 -8.87 -15.05
CA HIS A 116 -27.19 -8.92 -15.98
C HIS A 116 -26.76 -8.69 -17.44
N GLY A 117 -25.50 -8.28 -17.65
CA GLY A 117 -24.97 -7.91 -18.97
C GLY A 117 -25.16 -6.44 -19.31
N ASP A 118 -25.66 -5.62 -18.38
CA ASP A 118 -25.85 -4.19 -18.63
C ASP A 118 -24.50 -3.45 -18.59
N LEU A 119 -24.35 -2.44 -19.45
CA LEU A 119 -23.12 -1.65 -19.58
C LEU A 119 -23.20 -0.36 -18.74
N TRP A 120 -22.32 -0.22 -17.76
CA TRP A 120 -22.21 0.95 -16.91
C TRP A 120 -21.10 1.88 -17.40
N VAL A 121 -21.34 3.19 -17.40
CA VAL A 121 -20.40 4.21 -17.89
C VAL A 121 -20.23 5.32 -16.86
N VAL A 122 -18.96 5.60 -16.50
CA VAL A 122 -18.59 6.76 -15.68
C VAL A 122 -18.27 7.94 -16.60
N GLU A 123 -18.97 9.05 -16.39
CA GLU A 123 -18.84 10.27 -17.17
C GLU A 123 -18.15 11.38 -16.36
N MET A 124 -16.95 11.78 -16.79
CA MET A 124 -16.11 12.77 -16.13
C MET A 124 -16.29 14.18 -16.73
N ARG A 125 -17.55 14.58 -16.93
CA ARG A 125 -17.96 15.82 -17.64
C ARG A 125 -17.29 17.10 -17.18
N GLY A 126 -16.98 17.17 -15.89
CA GLY A 126 -16.32 18.33 -15.28
C GLY A 126 -14.86 18.49 -15.67
N TYR A 127 -14.18 17.48 -16.24
CA TYR A 127 -12.74 17.55 -16.52
C TYR A 127 -12.43 18.58 -17.62
N MET A 128 -11.44 19.44 -17.40
CA MET A 128 -10.92 20.45 -18.35
C MET A 128 -11.98 21.12 -19.26
N PRO A 129 -13.03 21.79 -18.72
CA PRO A 129 -14.09 22.40 -19.53
C PRO A 129 -13.56 23.43 -20.53
N ASP A 130 -12.44 24.05 -20.19
CA ASP A 130 -11.61 24.87 -21.07
C ASP A 130 -10.11 24.61 -20.79
N ALA A 131 -9.24 25.29 -21.54
CA ALA A 131 -7.78 25.22 -21.36
C ALA A 131 -7.30 25.69 -19.96
N ASN A 132 -8.14 26.42 -19.22
CA ASN A 132 -7.82 26.90 -17.88
C ASN A 132 -8.35 25.98 -16.78
N GLY A 133 -9.10 24.93 -17.14
CA GLY A 133 -9.81 24.07 -16.19
C GLY A 133 -10.84 24.85 -15.36
N ALA A 134 -11.42 25.91 -15.91
CA ALA A 134 -12.44 26.68 -15.19
C ALA A 134 -13.69 25.83 -14.99
N GLY A 135 -14.21 25.79 -13.75
CA GLY A 135 -15.44 25.05 -13.43
C GLY A 135 -15.27 23.55 -13.17
N GLU A 136 -14.04 23.01 -13.08
CA GLU A 136 -13.82 21.57 -12.88
C GLU A 136 -14.46 20.96 -11.62
N LYS A 137 -14.70 21.79 -10.61
CA LYS A 137 -15.33 21.37 -9.35
C LYS A 137 -16.86 21.41 -9.41
N ALA A 138 -17.44 21.74 -10.56
CA ALA A 138 -18.89 21.67 -10.72
C ALA A 138 -19.34 20.19 -10.65
N PRO A 139 -20.40 19.89 -9.88
CA PRO A 139 -20.93 18.53 -9.74
C PRO A 139 -21.76 18.17 -10.98
N VAL A 140 -21.08 17.93 -12.10
CA VAL A 140 -21.72 17.64 -13.40
C VAL A 140 -21.40 16.24 -13.91
N GLY A 141 -20.54 15.49 -13.21
CA GLY A 141 -20.28 14.10 -13.53
C GLY A 141 -21.46 13.21 -13.15
N ARG A 142 -21.54 12.04 -13.79
CA ARG A 142 -22.60 11.06 -13.55
C ARG A 142 -22.15 9.64 -13.87
N VAL A 143 -22.92 8.67 -13.41
CA VAL A 143 -22.86 7.26 -13.80
C VAL A 143 -24.16 6.94 -14.53
N VAL A 144 -24.05 6.36 -15.72
CA VAL A 144 -25.19 5.92 -16.52
C VAL A 144 -25.16 4.43 -16.74
N LYS A 145 -26.35 3.82 -16.75
CA LYS A 145 -26.59 2.43 -17.10
C LYS A 145 -27.15 2.37 -18.51
N LEU A 146 -26.48 1.63 -19.39
CA LEU A 146 -26.88 1.46 -20.77
C LEU A 146 -27.48 0.07 -21.00
N ARG A 147 -28.52 0.02 -21.84
CA ARG A 147 -29.17 -1.22 -22.27
C ARG A 147 -29.32 -1.26 -23.79
N ASP A 148 -29.05 -2.44 -24.33
CA ASP A 148 -29.38 -2.84 -25.69
C ASP A 148 -30.80 -3.46 -25.65
N GLN A 149 -31.76 -2.80 -26.28
CA GLN A 149 -33.17 -3.18 -26.21
C GLN A 149 -33.58 -4.14 -27.32
N ASP A 150 -32.90 -4.10 -28.47
CA ASP A 150 -33.23 -4.91 -29.63
C ASP A 150 -32.23 -6.06 -29.89
N GLY A 151 -31.16 -6.11 -29.10
CA GLY A 151 -30.15 -7.14 -29.15
C GLY A 151 -29.34 -7.06 -30.41
N ASP A 152 -28.99 -5.86 -30.91
CA ASP A 152 -28.10 -5.66 -32.06
C ASP A 152 -26.64 -5.40 -31.66
N GLY A 153 -26.37 -5.26 -30.36
CA GLY A 153 -25.06 -4.99 -29.78
C GLY A 153 -24.71 -3.50 -29.70
N VAL A 154 -25.66 -2.61 -30.02
CA VAL A 154 -25.63 -1.16 -29.84
C VAL A 154 -26.58 -0.80 -28.70
N MET A 155 -26.20 0.17 -27.87
CA MET A 155 -27.00 0.59 -26.73
C MET A 155 -28.06 1.61 -27.16
N ASP A 156 -29.32 1.37 -26.78
CA ASP A 156 -30.47 2.21 -27.15
C ASP A 156 -30.92 3.16 -26.04
N GLN A 157 -30.77 2.72 -24.79
CA GLN A 157 -31.30 3.41 -23.62
C GLN A 157 -30.17 3.73 -22.63
N ALA A 158 -30.28 4.91 -22.01
CA ALA A 158 -29.45 5.31 -20.88
C ALA A 158 -30.33 5.76 -19.72
N ASP A 159 -30.14 5.13 -18.56
CA ASP A 159 -30.68 5.59 -17.29
C ASP A 159 -29.56 6.23 -16.47
N VAL A 160 -29.82 7.42 -15.94
CA VAL A 160 -28.88 8.07 -15.01
C VAL A 160 -29.07 7.43 -13.65
N PHE A 161 -28.10 6.62 -13.22
CA PHE A 161 -28.12 5.92 -11.95
C PHE A 161 -27.70 6.84 -10.79
N LEU A 162 -26.65 7.62 -10.99
CA LEU A 162 -26.14 8.57 -9.99
C LEU A 162 -25.56 9.80 -10.69
N ASP A 163 -25.88 11.00 -10.22
CA ASP A 163 -25.41 12.26 -10.78
C ASP A 163 -24.86 13.20 -9.70
N HIS A 164 -24.61 14.46 -10.07
CA HIS A 164 -23.99 15.48 -9.20
C HIS A 164 -22.61 15.09 -8.67
N LEU A 165 -21.86 14.29 -9.44
CA LEU A 165 -20.53 13.82 -9.07
C LEU A 165 -19.44 14.81 -9.48
N ILE A 166 -18.37 14.91 -8.69
CA ILE A 166 -17.20 15.71 -9.00
C ILE A 166 -16.03 14.82 -9.43
N LEU A 167 -15.71 14.86 -10.73
CA LEU A 167 -14.59 14.14 -11.36
C LEU A 167 -14.52 12.62 -11.00
N PRO A 168 -15.63 11.88 -11.15
CA PRO A 168 -15.66 10.44 -10.90
C PRO A 168 -14.75 9.68 -11.89
N ARG A 169 -14.18 8.55 -11.47
CA ARG A 169 -13.04 7.94 -12.20
C ARG A 169 -12.85 6.43 -12.09
N GLY A 170 -13.66 5.72 -11.32
CA GLY A 170 -13.57 4.27 -11.18
C GLY A 170 -14.91 3.67 -10.83
N ILE A 171 -15.22 2.50 -11.36
CA ILE A 171 -16.49 1.80 -11.12
C ILE A 171 -16.25 0.29 -11.09
N ALA A 172 -17.00 -0.43 -10.25
CA ALA A 172 -17.11 -1.87 -10.31
C ALA A 172 -18.43 -2.36 -9.68
N PRO A 173 -19.12 -3.33 -10.30
CA PRO A 173 -20.24 -4.02 -9.66
C PRO A 173 -19.80 -4.77 -8.39
N ALA A 174 -20.63 -4.68 -7.35
CA ALA A 174 -20.42 -5.37 -6.07
C ALA A 174 -21.76 -5.65 -5.39
N PHE A 175 -22.01 -6.91 -5.05
CA PHE A 175 -23.27 -7.38 -4.47
C PHE A 175 -24.49 -6.87 -5.27
N ASP A 176 -25.40 -6.17 -4.61
CA ASP A 176 -26.60 -5.54 -5.15
C ASP A 176 -26.41 -4.05 -5.51
N GLY A 177 -25.17 -3.59 -5.66
CA GLY A 177 -24.87 -2.20 -5.98
C GLY A 177 -23.58 -2.00 -6.77
N LEU A 178 -23.05 -0.78 -6.71
CA LEU A 178 -21.85 -0.35 -7.42
C LEU A 178 -20.85 0.29 -6.47
N LEU A 179 -19.58 -0.08 -6.64
CA LEU A 179 -18.46 0.70 -6.14
C LEU A 179 -18.17 1.84 -7.10
N LEU A 180 -17.96 3.04 -6.56
CA LEU A 180 -17.65 4.25 -7.33
C LEU A 180 -16.52 5.02 -6.65
N ILE A 181 -15.48 5.35 -7.42
CA ILE A 181 -14.47 6.32 -6.97
C ILE A 181 -14.91 7.71 -7.42
N GLU A 182 -15.46 8.48 -6.46
CA GLU A 182 -15.64 9.91 -6.55
C GLU A 182 -14.69 10.59 -5.55
N PRO A 183 -13.60 11.22 -6.02
CA PRO A 183 -12.64 11.91 -5.18
C PRO A 183 -13.26 12.76 -4.04
N PRO A 184 -12.82 12.59 -2.78
CA PRO A 184 -11.69 11.78 -2.31
C PRO A 184 -12.07 10.36 -1.85
N ASN A 185 -13.25 9.87 -2.19
CA ASN A 185 -13.89 8.70 -1.58
C ASN A 185 -14.05 7.52 -2.54
N LEU A 186 -14.10 6.33 -1.96
CA LEU A 186 -14.72 5.13 -2.50
C LEU A 186 -16.13 5.03 -1.90
N LEU A 187 -17.12 5.06 -2.76
CA LEU A 187 -18.53 4.98 -2.43
C LEU A 187 -19.07 3.60 -2.77
N TYR A 188 -20.06 3.14 -2.00
CA TYR A 188 -20.94 2.05 -2.35
C TYR A 188 -22.35 2.62 -2.57
N CYS A 189 -22.85 2.48 -3.79
CA CYS A 189 -24.10 3.09 -4.25
C CYS A 189 -25.09 1.99 -4.59
N ARG A 190 -26.31 2.08 -4.06
CA ARG A 190 -27.36 1.06 -4.20
C ARG A 190 -28.67 1.69 -4.62
N ASP A 191 -29.46 0.89 -5.32
CA ASP A 191 -30.87 1.13 -5.64
C ASP A 191 -31.69 0.19 -4.75
N THR A 192 -32.30 0.72 -3.70
CA THR A 192 -33.03 -0.08 -2.69
C THR A 192 -34.53 -0.22 -2.97
N ASP A 193 -35.09 0.59 -3.88
CA ASP A 193 -36.50 0.56 -4.25
C ASP A 193 -36.78 0.00 -5.67
N GLY A 194 -35.73 -0.21 -6.46
CA GLY A 194 -35.77 -0.83 -7.78
C GLY A 194 -36.17 0.12 -8.91
N ASP A 195 -36.07 1.44 -8.71
CA ASP A 195 -36.41 2.44 -9.73
C ASP A 195 -35.30 2.67 -10.77
N GLY A 196 -34.16 2.01 -10.62
CA GLY A 196 -32.98 2.13 -11.48
C GLY A 196 -32.06 3.29 -11.11
N ARG A 197 -32.23 3.91 -9.94
CA ARG A 197 -31.40 5.02 -9.45
C ARG A 197 -30.85 4.72 -8.06
N ALA A 198 -29.67 5.27 -7.79
CA ALA A 198 -29.08 5.16 -6.46
C ALA A 198 -29.85 6.04 -5.47
N ASP A 199 -30.44 5.41 -4.45
CA ASP A 199 -31.13 6.07 -3.33
C ASP A 199 -30.33 5.98 -2.01
N GLU A 200 -29.34 5.07 -1.96
CA GLU A 200 -28.39 4.91 -0.87
C GLU A 200 -26.95 5.08 -1.36
N THR A 201 -26.16 5.86 -0.64
CA THR A 201 -24.72 6.03 -0.89
C THR A 201 -23.94 6.00 0.42
N GLN A 202 -23.03 5.05 0.55
CA GLN A 202 -22.17 4.87 1.72
C GLN A 202 -20.71 5.15 1.36
N VAL A 203 -20.01 5.93 2.19
CA VAL A 203 -18.55 6.09 2.08
C VAL A 203 -17.88 4.87 2.73
N LEU A 204 -17.17 4.07 1.94
CA LEU A 204 -16.43 2.91 2.43
C LEU A 204 -15.00 3.30 2.86
N VAL A 205 -14.29 4.03 2.00
CA VAL A 205 -12.89 4.42 2.23
C VAL A 205 -12.65 5.82 1.68
N SER A 206 -11.82 6.62 2.36
CA SER A 206 -11.38 7.93 1.88
C SER A 206 -9.88 7.93 1.58
N GLY A 207 -9.39 8.93 0.84
CA GLY A 207 -7.96 9.13 0.58
C GLY A 207 -7.55 8.90 -0.88
N PHE A 208 -8.52 8.81 -1.80
CA PHE A 208 -8.25 8.69 -3.24
C PHE A 208 -7.66 9.96 -3.85
N SER A 209 -7.80 11.12 -3.18
CA SER A 209 -7.37 12.43 -3.71
C SER A 209 -8.01 12.73 -5.08
N GLY A 210 -7.59 13.78 -5.79
CA GLY A 210 -7.97 14.00 -7.19
C GLY A 210 -8.78 15.25 -7.51
N LEU A 211 -9.29 15.97 -6.51
CA LEU A 211 -9.97 17.26 -6.72
C LEU A 211 -9.03 18.39 -7.17
N GLU A 212 -7.79 18.38 -6.67
CA GLU A 212 -6.77 19.38 -7.05
C GLU A 212 -5.90 18.92 -8.21
N ASN A 213 -5.49 17.64 -8.19
CA ASN A 213 -4.67 17.04 -9.23
C ASN A 213 -5.27 15.69 -9.67
N PRO A 214 -6.08 15.67 -10.73
CA PRO A 214 -6.70 14.44 -11.21
C PRO A 214 -5.70 13.46 -11.83
N GLU A 215 -4.49 13.89 -12.21
CA GLU A 215 -3.47 13.03 -12.83
C GLU A 215 -2.72 12.14 -11.83
N HIS A 216 -2.73 12.47 -10.54
CA HIS A 216 -2.04 11.71 -9.49
C HIS A 216 -3.00 11.32 -8.37
N ALA A 217 -4.11 10.69 -8.76
CA ALA A 217 -5.20 10.31 -7.88
C ALA A 217 -5.61 8.85 -8.09
N GLY A 218 -6.09 8.23 -7.02
CA GLY A 218 -6.55 6.86 -7.02
C GLY A 218 -7.68 6.65 -8.02
N ASN A 219 -7.60 5.59 -8.80
CA ASN A 219 -8.61 5.15 -9.76
C ASN A 219 -8.54 3.61 -9.90
N GLY A 220 -9.19 3.03 -10.90
CA GLY A 220 -9.30 1.59 -11.06
C GLY A 220 -10.56 1.04 -10.37
N LEU A 221 -10.43 -0.11 -9.71
CA LEU A 221 -11.48 -1.07 -9.26
C LEU A 221 -11.56 -2.33 -10.13
N ARG A 222 -10.42 -3.00 -10.37
CA ARG A 222 -10.42 -4.31 -11.04
C ARG A 222 -10.60 -5.43 -10.02
N TYR A 223 -11.59 -6.30 -10.18
CA TYR A 223 -11.76 -7.47 -9.31
C TYR A 223 -10.61 -8.47 -9.53
N GLY A 224 -9.87 -8.77 -8.46
CA GLY A 224 -8.73 -9.67 -8.44
C GLY A 224 -9.15 -11.12 -8.26
N ILE A 225 -8.30 -12.05 -8.71
CA ILE A 225 -8.53 -13.49 -8.49
C ILE A 225 -8.62 -13.83 -7.00
N ASP A 226 -7.96 -13.05 -6.14
CA ASP A 226 -7.95 -13.22 -4.69
C ASP A 226 -9.09 -12.50 -3.97
N ASN A 227 -10.14 -12.13 -4.71
CA ASN A 227 -11.35 -11.47 -4.21
C ASN A 227 -11.14 -10.05 -3.66
N PHE A 228 -10.02 -9.40 -4.01
CA PHE A 228 -9.78 -7.98 -3.73
C PHE A 228 -10.04 -7.12 -4.97
N TYR A 229 -10.66 -5.96 -4.78
CA TYR A 229 -10.71 -4.88 -5.75
C TYR A 229 -9.39 -4.12 -5.77
N GLU A 230 -8.73 -4.15 -6.91
CA GLU A 230 -7.43 -3.56 -7.15
C GLU A 230 -7.51 -2.16 -7.72
N THR A 231 -6.62 -1.30 -7.22
CA THR A 231 -6.57 0.12 -7.54
C THR A 231 -5.28 0.50 -8.27
N SER A 232 -5.36 1.59 -9.02
CA SER A 232 -4.25 2.31 -9.63
C SER A 232 -4.06 3.64 -8.90
N GLN A 233 -2.81 4.08 -8.72
CA GLN A 233 -2.41 5.30 -8.00
C GLN A 233 -2.95 5.45 -6.56
N HIS A 234 -3.33 4.36 -5.92
CA HIS A 234 -3.77 4.33 -4.55
C HIS A 234 -2.94 3.34 -3.72
N HIS A 235 -2.99 3.49 -2.39
CA HIS A 235 -2.14 2.75 -1.45
C HIS A 235 -2.89 1.62 -0.73
N GLN A 236 -4.13 1.37 -1.15
CA GLN A 236 -4.98 0.34 -0.59
C GLN A 236 -5.71 -0.40 -1.72
N SER A 237 -5.90 -1.69 -1.51
CA SER A 237 -6.89 -2.51 -2.23
C SER A 237 -7.85 -3.11 -1.20
N PHE A 238 -9.04 -3.50 -1.64
CA PHE A 238 -10.16 -3.75 -0.74
C PHE A 238 -10.81 -5.10 -1.01
N ARG A 239 -11.18 -5.84 0.03
CA ARG A 239 -12.08 -6.99 -0.07
C ARG A 239 -13.33 -6.68 0.72
N LEU A 240 -14.49 -6.99 0.13
CA LEU A 240 -15.79 -6.71 0.73
C LEU A 240 -16.40 -8.02 1.21
N ARG A 241 -16.98 -8.00 2.41
CA ARG A 241 -17.69 -9.16 2.98
C ARG A 241 -19.02 -8.68 3.54
N LYS A 242 -20.09 -9.43 3.29
CA LYS A 242 -21.40 -9.12 3.87
C LYS A 242 -21.50 -9.72 5.27
N GLN A 243 -21.82 -8.88 6.24
CA GLN A 243 -22.09 -9.32 7.61
C GLN A 243 -23.48 -9.94 7.73
N SER A 244 -23.72 -10.68 8.81
CA SER A 244 -25.01 -11.33 9.07
C SER A 244 -26.18 -10.35 9.25
N ASN A 245 -25.88 -9.08 9.60
CA ASN A 245 -26.86 -8.00 9.70
C ASN A 245 -27.13 -7.30 8.35
N GLY A 246 -26.41 -7.65 7.28
CA GLY A 246 -26.54 -7.07 5.95
C GLY A 246 -25.53 -5.98 5.60
N ASP A 247 -24.75 -5.47 6.58
CA ASP A 247 -23.74 -4.43 6.35
C ASP A 247 -22.52 -4.99 5.60
N LEU A 248 -21.79 -4.14 4.89
CA LEU A 248 -20.51 -4.49 4.28
C LEU A 248 -19.35 -4.21 5.22
N ASP A 249 -18.58 -5.25 5.51
CA ASP A 249 -17.23 -5.11 6.05
C ASP A 249 -16.22 -4.84 4.93
N VAL A 250 -15.24 -3.98 5.20
CA VAL A 250 -14.22 -3.55 4.25
C VAL A 250 -12.85 -3.92 4.80
N GLU A 251 -12.33 -5.03 4.30
CA GLU A 251 -10.96 -5.42 4.57
C GLU A 251 -10.02 -4.64 3.64
N THR A 252 -8.98 -4.02 4.21
CA THR A 252 -8.00 -3.26 3.42
C THR A 252 -6.61 -3.85 3.57
N ARG A 253 -5.88 -3.92 2.46
CA ARG A 253 -4.44 -4.24 2.46
C ARG A 253 -3.63 -3.07 1.94
N THR A 254 -2.50 -2.78 2.59
CA THR A 254 -1.59 -1.73 2.13
C THR A 254 -0.83 -2.22 0.89
N VAL A 255 -0.80 -1.39 -0.14
CA VAL A 255 -0.12 -1.70 -1.42
C VAL A 255 0.73 -0.52 -1.89
N PRO A 256 1.79 -0.76 -2.67
CA PRO A 256 2.50 0.31 -3.36
C PRO A 256 1.60 1.04 -4.36
N ARG A 257 1.83 2.35 -4.56
CA ARG A 257 1.11 3.15 -5.56
C ARG A 257 1.73 2.94 -6.94
N HIS A 258 1.04 2.22 -7.82
CA HIS A 258 1.46 1.94 -9.20
C HIS A 258 0.56 2.64 -10.23
N GLY A 259 1.07 2.75 -11.46
CA GLY A 259 0.29 3.25 -12.60
C GLY A 259 0.07 4.76 -12.59
N GLN A 260 -0.80 5.20 -13.48
CA GLN A 260 -1.38 6.55 -13.46
C GLN A 260 -2.88 6.50 -13.75
N TRP A 261 -3.28 5.72 -14.74
CA TRP A 261 -4.69 5.51 -15.08
C TRP A 261 -4.94 4.08 -15.56
N GLY A 262 -5.85 3.38 -14.89
CA GLY A 262 -6.22 2.01 -15.19
C GLY A 262 -5.37 0.95 -14.49
N VAL A 263 -5.95 -0.24 -14.37
CA VAL A 263 -5.33 -1.47 -13.86
C VAL A 263 -5.98 -2.67 -14.56
N ALA A 264 -5.14 -3.58 -15.06
CA ALA A 264 -5.53 -4.81 -15.72
C ALA A 264 -5.02 -6.04 -14.96
N ARG A 265 -5.54 -7.21 -15.33
CA ARG A 265 -5.18 -8.50 -14.76
C ARG A 265 -5.16 -9.58 -15.84
N ASP A 266 -4.19 -10.50 -15.76
CA ASP A 266 -4.21 -11.74 -16.56
C ASP A 266 -4.96 -12.88 -15.86
N ASP A 267 -5.11 -14.05 -16.49
CA ASP A 267 -5.79 -15.20 -15.89
C ASP A 267 -5.12 -15.72 -14.60
N LEU A 268 -3.80 -15.56 -14.47
CA LEU A 268 -3.05 -15.95 -13.26
C LEU A 268 -3.23 -14.99 -12.08
N GLY A 269 -3.78 -13.80 -12.33
CA GLY A 269 -4.00 -12.80 -11.29
C GLY A 269 -2.86 -11.80 -11.11
N ARG A 270 -1.90 -11.74 -12.05
CA ARG A 270 -0.88 -10.69 -12.08
C ARG A 270 -1.51 -9.38 -12.51
N LEU A 271 -1.05 -8.29 -11.91
CA LEU A 271 -1.60 -6.95 -12.14
C LEU A 271 -0.70 -6.13 -13.06
N PHE A 272 -1.33 -5.35 -13.93
CA PHE A 272 -0.65 -4.50 -14.92
C PHE A 272 -1.19 -3.07 -14.88
N TYR A 273 -0.30 -2.11 -15.10
CA TYR A 273 -0.58 -0.67 -14.99
C TYR A 273 0.18 0.12 -16.06
N SER A 274 -0.26 1.37 -16.27
CA SER A 274 0.40 2.30 -17.20
C SER A 274 0.64 3.65 -16.54
N PRO A 275 1.90 3.99 -16.19
CA PRO A 275 2.33 5.38 -16.01
C PRO A 275 2.37 6.11 -17.37
N ASN A 276 2.11 7.42 -17.42
CA ASN A 276 1.99 8.19 -18.68
C ASN A 276 3.09 7.95 -19.73
N SER A 277 4.33 7.73 -19.29
CA SER A 277 5.48 7.52 -20.16
C SER A 277 5.82 6.04 -20.34
N ASP A 278 5.35 5.15 -19.48
CA ASP A 278 5.70 3.75 -19.48
C ASP A 278 4.45 2.92 -19.79
N PRO A 279 4.34 2.35 -21.01
CA PRO A 279 3.09 1.80 -21.49
C PRO A 279 2.60 0.61 -20.67
N LEU A 280 3.52 -0.20 -20.16
CA LEU A 280 3.17 -1.36 -19.36
C LEU A 280 4.22 -1.64 -18.29
N ILE A 281 3.80 -1.48 -17.03
CA ILE A 281 4.46 -2.05 -15.87
C ILE A 281 3.55 -3.14 -15.29
N GLY A 282 4.13 -4.09 -14.56
CA GLY A 282 3.37 -5.16 -13.95
C GLY A 282 4.03 -5.68 -12.70
N ASP A 283 3.23 -6.40 -11.93
CA ASP A 283 3.63 -7.03 -10.67
C ASP A 283 3.82 -8.53 -10.91
N ALA A 284 5.07 -9.00 -10.81
CA ALA A 284 5.38 -10.42 -11.03
C ALA A 284 4.79 -11.34 -9.95
N PHE A 285 4.44 -10.77 -8.79
CA PHE A 285 3.82 -11.42 -7.64
C PHE A 285 2.96 -10.38 -6.91
N PRO A 286 2.05 -10.79 -6.01
CA PRO A 286 1.10 -9.87 -5.38
C PRO A 286 1.78 -8.68 -4.68
N LYS A 287 1.40 -7.46 -5.07
CA LYS A 287 2.14 -6.24 -4.69
C LYS A 287 2.10 -5.91 -3.20
N HIS A 288 1.09 -6.38 -2.47
CA HIS A 288 0.94 -6.09 -1.04
C HIS A 288 2.14 -6.61 -0.23
N TYR A 289 2.77 -7.71 -0.67
CA TYR A 289 3.96 -8.23 -0.02
C TYR A 289 5.15 -7.26 -0.05
N SER A 290 5.26 -6.41 -1.08
CA SER A 290 6.30 -5.39 -1.22
C SER A 290 6.13 -4.23 -0.23
N ALA A 291 4.91 -4.02 0.29
CA ALA A 291 4.60 -2.97 1.26
C ALA A 291 4.86 -3.36 2.73
N ARG A 292 5.11 -4.65 3.03
CA ARG A 292 5.22 -5.16 4.41
C ARG A 292 6.45 -4.66 5.17
N ASN A 293 7.59 -4.49 4.48
CA ASN A 293 8.83 -3.98 5.06
C ASN A 293 9.39 -2.80 4.23
N PRO A 294 8.78 -1.59 4.31
CA PRO A 294 9.15 -0.46 3.46
C PRO A 294 10.61 -0.02 3.66
N GLU A 295 11.16 -0.25 4.86
CA GLU A 295 12.53 0.11 5.19
C GLU A 295 13.58 -0.79 4.53
N ALA A 296 13.19 -1.99 4.07
CA ALA A 296 14.04 -2.91 3.32
C ALA A 296 14.23 -2.53 1.84
N GLY A 297 13.45 -1.58 1.32
CA GLY A 297 13.58 -1.06 -0.05
C GLY A 297 12.74 -1.78 -1.11
N GLY A 298 11.62 -2.40 -0.70
CA GLY A 298 10.67 -3.07 -1.60
C GLY A 298 11.19 -4.39 -2.19
N LEU A 299 10.33 -5.06 -2.96
CA LEU A 299 10.66 -6.29 -3.68
C LEU A 299 10.92 -5.99 -5.18
N ARG A 300 12.00 -6.55 -5.73
CA ARG A 300 12.27 -6.46 -7.18
C ARG A 300 11.16 -7.19 -7.92
N GLY A 301 10.57 -6.57 -8.94
CA GLY A 301 9.44 -7.16 -9.67
C GLY A 301 8.09 -6.49 -9.38
N VAL A 302 8.03 -5.62 -8.37
CA VAL A 302 6.82 -4.90 -7.93
C VAL A 302 7.13 -3.40 -7.74
N PRO A 303 6.91 -2.55 -8.77
CA PRO A 303 6.57 -2.93 -10.13
C PRO A 303 7.84 -3.23 -10.94
N ARG A 304 7.70 -4.02 -12.00
CA ARG A 304 8.70 -4.10 -13.07
C ARG A 304 8.18 -3.47 -14.35
N ARG A 305 9.11 -2.98 -15.15
CA ARG A 305 8.83 -2.65 -16.55
C ARG A 305 8.62 -3.95 -17.32
N VAL A 306 7.43 -4.10 -17.90
CA VAL A 306 7.04 -5.28 -18.69
C VAL A 306 7.31 -5.00 -20.17
N ALA A 307 6.89 -3.83 -20.66
CA ALA A 307 7.22 -3.35 -22.01
C ALA A 307 8.48 -2.47 -21.99
N SER A 308 9.54 -2.93 -22.67
CA SER A 308 10.78 -2.16 -22.85
C SER A 308 10.67 -1.17 -24.00
N ASP A 309 10.04 -1.56 -25.11
CA ASP A 309 9.74 -0.69 -26.24
C ASP A 309 8.58 0.25 -25.90
N ARG A 310 8.83 1.55 -26.06
CA ARG A 310 7.88 2.63 -25.79
C ARG A 310 7.54 3.43 -27.04
N SER A 311 7.98 2.98 -28.20
CA SER A 311 7.81 3.68 -29.47
C SER A 311 6.35 3.61 -29.91
N THR A 312 5.89 4.71 -30.49
CA THR A 312 4.53 4.88 -31.01
C THR A 312 4.58 5.24 -32.48
N TRP A 313 3.66 4.74 -33.29
CA TRP A 313 3.61 4.93 -34.74
C TRP A 313 2.24 5.47 -35.19
N PRO A 314 1.87 6.71 -34.78
CA PRO A 314 0.64 7.33 -35.22
C PRO A 314 0.61 7.52 -36.74
N ILE A 315 -0.59 7.53 -37.31
CA ILE A 315 -0.84 7.76 -38.74
C ILE A 315 -1.08 9.24 -39.09
N ARG A 316 -0.88 10.14 -38.12
CA ARG A 316 -1.05 11.59 -38.26
C ARG A 316 0.03 12.35 -37.49
N LYS A 317 0.24 13.63 -37.82
CA LYS A 317 1.10 14.52 -37.03
C LYS A 317 0.44 14.86 -35.70
N ASN A 318 1.23 14.93 -34.62
CA ASN A 318 0.72 15.17 -33.27
C ASN A 318 1.36 16.41 -32.61
N PRO A 319 1.31 17.62 -33.20
CA PRO A 319 1.82 18.82 -32.53
C PRO A 319 1.03 19.14 -31.24
N GLY A 320 -0.22 18.66 -31.14
CA GLY A 320 -1.11 18.73 -29.99
C GLY A 320 -0.75 17.87 -28.77
N VAL A 321 0.50 17.42 -28.66
CA VAL A 321 0.98 16.73 -27.45
C VAL A 321 1.71 17.69 -26.53
N ASN A 322 1.67 17.41 -25.22
CA ASN A 322 2.42 18.21 -24.27
C ASN A 322 3.93 18.06 -24.54
N ARG A 323 4.67 19.17 -24.55
CA ARG A 323 6.09 19.21 -24.91
C ARG A 323 6.41 18.74 -26.34
N GLY A 324 5.48 18.91 -27.28
CA GLY A 324 5.70 18.62 -28.70
C GLY A 324 6.86 19.39 -29.35
N TYR A 325 7.26 20.53 -28.77
CA TYR A 325 8.42 21.31 -29.19
C TYR A 325 9.79 20.62 -28.94
N GLN A 326 9.82 19.53 -28.18
CA GLN A 326 11.05 18.78 -27.91
C GLN A 326 11.31 17.72 -28.98
N LYS A 327 12.57 17.63 -29.45
CA LYS A 327 13.03 16.59 -30.39
C LYS A 327 12.90 15.14 -29.84
N ALA A 328 12.84 15.00 -28.52
CA ALA A 328 12.64 13.71 -27.86
C ALA A 328 11.18 13.25 -27.88
N THR A 329 10.23 14.19 -28.04
CA THR A 329 8.78 13.93 -28.04
C THR A 329 8.27 13.60 -29.43
N LEU A 330 8.54 14.47 -30.41
CA LEU A 330 8.10 14.27 -31.79
C LEU A 330 9.28 13.84 -32.67
N ARG A 331 8.97 13.04 -33.71
CA ARG A 331 9.88 12.77 -34.82
C ARG A 331 10.01 13.99 -35.72
N GLU A 332 10.93 13.93 -36.68
CA GLU A 332 11.14 15.01 -37.66
C GLU A 332 9.91 15.25 -38.56
N ASP A 333 9.09 14.22 -38.77
CA ASP A 333 7.83 14.31 -39.52
C ASP A 333 6.65 14.87 -38.70
N GLY A 334 6.85 15.16 -37.40
CA GLY A 334 5.83 15.67 -36.49
C GLY A 334 4.96 14.61 -35.83
N THR A 335 5.23 13.31 -36.05
CA THR A 335 4.53 12.20 -35.37
C THR A 335 5.08 11.96 -33.97
N LEU A 336 4.23 11.47 -33.06
CA LEU A 336 4.63 11.13 -31.69
C LEU A 336 5.65 9.97 -31.67
N ARG A 337 6.82 10.19 -31.07
CA ARG A 337 7.93 9.22 -31.05
C ARG A 337 7.70 8.09 -30.05
N ASN A 338 7.34 8.43 -28.82
CA ASN A 338 7.16 7.50 -27.72
C ASN A 338 5.90 7.84 -26.94
N PHE A 339 5.41 6.89 -26.13
CA PHE A 339 4.33 7.14 -25.20
C PHE A 339 4.57 8.38 -24.34
N THR A 340 3.54 9.22 -24.26
CA THR A 340 3.46 10.43 -23.42
C THR A 340 2.20 10.48 -22.58
N ALA A 341 1.16 9.75 -22.97
CA ALA A 341 -0.11 9.62 -22.26
C ALA A 341 -0.60 8.17 -22.34
N ALA A 342 0.25 7.24 -21.91
CA ALA A 342 -0.14 5.84 -21.71
C ALA A 342 -1.19 5.71 -20.61
N CYS A 343 -2.27 4.99 -20.87
CA CYS A 343 -3.33 4.73 -19.91
C CYS A 343 -4.13 3.48 -20.27
N GLY A 344 -5.00 3.05 -19.35
CA GLY A 344 -6.03 2.06 -19.60
C GLY A 344 -5.47 0.75 -20.18
N PRO A 345 -4.45 0.13 -19.56
CA PRO A 345 -3.99 -1.16 -20.03
C PRO A 345 -5.13 -2.17 -19.89
N GLU A 346 -5.19 -3.15 -20.79
CA GLU A 346 -6.01 -4.35 -20.64
C GLU A 346 -5.21 -5.56 -21.11
N VAL A 347 -5.20 -6.63 -20.31
CA VAL A 347 -4.73 -7.94 -20.76
C VAL A 347 -5.94 -8.67 -21.32
N PHE A 348 -5.93 -8.96 -22.61
CA PHE A 348 -7.10 -9.46 -23.30
C PHE A 348 -7.36 -10.93 -22.92
N ARG A 349 -8.55 -11.17 -22.37
CA ARG A 349 -9.00 -12.51 -21.92
C ARG A 349 -10.35 -12.88 -22.56
N GLY A 350 -10.64 -12.24 -23.70
CA GLY A 350 -11.85 -12.46 -24.49
C GLY A 350 -11.63 -13.52 -25.56
N THR A 351 -12.63 -13.70 -26.41
CA THR A 351 -12.68 -14.82 -27.37
C THR A 351 -13.00 -14.37 -28.79
N LEU A 352 -13.15 -13.06 -29.04
CA LEU A 352 -13.54 -12.49 -30.34
C LEU A 352 -12.42 -11.67 -31.00
N VAL A 353 -11.18 -11.76 -30.50
CA VAL A 353 -10.00 -11.14 -31.12
C VAL A 353 -8.92 -12.22 -31.18
N GLU A 354 -8.96 -13.03 -32.24
CA GLU A 354 -8.15 -14.24 -32.37
C GLU A 354 -6.65 -13.94 -32.28
N GLY A 355 -5.97 -14.79 -31.51
CA GLY A 355 -4.53 -14.77 -31.33
C GLY A 355 -4.06 -13.64 -30.42
N ALA A 356 -4.96 -12.87 -29.81
CA ALA A 356 -4.66 -11.82 -28.83
C ALA A 356 -4.88 -12.28 -27.38
N GLU A 357 -5.28 -13.53 -27.15
CA GLU A 357 -5.47 -14.06 -25.80
C GLU A 357 -4.17 -13.96 -24.99
N GLY A 358 -4.24 -13.27 -23.85
CA GLY A 358 -3.10 -13.00 -22.99
C GLY A 358 -2.28 -11.76 -23.39
N ASP A 359 -2.51 -11.16 -24.56
CA ASP A 359 -1.79 -9.95 -24.99
C ASP A 359 -2.24 -8.71 -24.23
N ALA A 360 -1.32 -7.75 -24.11
CA ALA A 360 -1.59 -6.47 -23.48
C ALA A 360 -1.91 -5.39 -24.52
N PHE A 361 -3.04 -4.71 -24.35
CA PHE A 361 -3.43 -3.52 -25.10
C PHE A 361 -3.26 -2.29 -24.22
N VAL A 362 -2.73 -1.20 -24.79
CA VAL A 362 -2.48 0.05 -24.06
C VAL A 362 -2.87 1.24 -24.93
N CYS A 363 -3.66 2.16 -24.38
CA CYS A 363 -4.00 3.41 -25.05
C CYS A 363 -2.82 4.38 -25.04
N GLU A 364 -2.63 5.12 -26.14
CA GLU A 364 -1.87 6.37 -26.16
C GLU A 364 -2.82 7.49 -26.58
N THR A 365 -3.40 8.13 -25.56
CA THR A 365 -4.47 9.11 -25.74
C THR A 365 -4.02 10.33 -26.55
N ALA A 366 -2.80 10.82 -26.33
CA ALA A 366 -2.29 12.02 -27.01
C ALA A 366 -1.90 11.72 -28.47
N GLY A 367 -1.48 10.49 -28.74
CA GLY A 367 -1.12 9.98 -30.07
C GLY A 367 -2.28 9.44 -30.92
N ASN A 368 -3.50 9.35 -30.38
CA ASN A 368 -4.71 8.88 -31.08
C ASN A 368 -4.62 7.40 -31.53
N LEU A 369 -4.09 6.53 -30.68
CA LEU A 369 -3.82 5.12 -31.02
C LEU A 369 -3.95 4.16 -29.82
N ILE A 370 -4.05 2.87 -30.12
CA ILE A 370 -3.92 1.75 -29.19
C ILE A 370 -2.81 0.85 -29.69
N LYS A 371 -1.89 0.48 -28.78
CA LYS A 371 -0.82 -0.45 -29.06
C LYS A 371 -1.14 -1.83 -28.49
N ARG A 372 -0.81 -2.87 -29.24
CA ARG A 372 -0.83 -4.26 -28.80
C ARG A 372 0.59 -4.76 -28.54
N TYR A 373 0.78 -5.41 -27.41
CA TYR A 373 1.99 -6.10 -27.01
C TYR A 373 1.71 -7.59 -26.88
N ASP A 374 2.54 -8.40 -27.56
CA ASP A 374 2.66 -9.83 -27.27
C ASP A 374 3.26 -9.97 -25.86
N LEU A 375 2.47 -10.51 -24.94
CA LEU A 375 2.81 -10.63 -23.52
C LEU A 375 3.13 -12.09 -23.19
N GLN A 376 4.40 -12.34 -22.93
CA GLN A 376 4.89 -13.69 -22.65
C GLN A 376 5.29 -13.84 -21.18
N ASP A 377 4.92 -14.98 -20.60
CA ASP A 377 5.48 -15.43 -19.31
C ASP A 377 6.81 -16.15 -19.56
N ARG A 378 7.89 -15.64 -18.96
CA ARG A 378 9.22 -16.27 -18.95
C ARG A 378 9.56 -16.72 -17.53
N ASP A 379 9.09 -17.89 -17.14
CA ASP A 379 9.33 -18.49 -15.82
C ASP A 379 8.87 -17.61 -14.63
N GLY A 380 7.62 -17.14 -14.70
CA GLY A 380 7.00 -16.23 -13.72
C GLY A 380 7.27 -14.75 -13.99
N VAL A 381 8.06 -14.44 -15.02
CA VAL A 381 8.45 -13.08 -15.37
C VAL A 381 7.72 -12.62 -16.64
N PRO A 382 6.76 -11.67 -16.54
CA PRO A 382 6.08 -11.14 -17.71
C PRO A 382 7.02 -10.21 -18.51
N VAL A 383 7.03 -10.40 -19.83
CA VAL A 383 7.76 -9.56 -20.80
C VAL A 383 6.85 -9.26 -21.99
N ALA A 384 6.74 -7.97 -22.34
CA ALA A 384 5.91 -7.50 -23.45
C ALA A 384 6.78 -6.99 -24.60
N THR A 385 6.49 -7.45 -25.81
CA THR A 385 7.10 -6.96 -27.07
C THR A 385 6.02 -6.45 -28.02
N PRO A 386 6.25 -5.36 -28.78
CA PRO A 386 5.25 -4.88 -29.74
C PRO A 386 4.83 -6.00 -30.70
N ALA A 387 3.52 -6.23 -30.83
CA ALA A 387 2.99 -7.24 -31.75
C ALA A 387 3.17 -6.84 -33.22
N HIS A 388 3.28 -5.54 -33.49
CA HIS A 388 3.41 -4.98 -34.84
C HIS A 388 4.65 -4.11 -34.95
N GLU A 389 5.43 -4.34 -36.01
CA GLU A 389 6.61 -3.52 -36.31
C GLU A 389 6.15 -2.19 -36.94
N ARG A 390 6.53 -1.07 -36.31
CA ARG A 390 6.36 0.29 -36.85
C ARG A 390 4.94 0.67 -37.28
N SER A 391 3.95 0.03 -36.69
CA SER A 391 2.53 0.32 -36.84
C SER A 391 1.84 0.03 -35.50
N GLU A 392 0.58 0.44 -35.39
CA GLU A 392 -0.21 0.28 -34.17
C GLU A 392 -1.41 -0.62 -34.42
N PHE A 393 -1.95 -1.20 -33.36
CA PHE A 393 -3.10 -2.09 -33.45
C PHE A 393 -4.33 -1.35 -33.98
N LEU A 394 -4.57 -0.16 -33.44
CA LEU A 394 -5.56 0.80 -33.90
C LEU A 394 -4.92 2.19 -33.90
N ALA A 395 -5.05 2.95 -34.97
CA ALA A 395 -4.67 4.36 -35.02
C ALA A 395 -5.74 5.18 -35.76
N SER A 396 -5.91 6.46 -35.39
CA SER A 396 -6.88 7.34 -36.02
C SER A 396 -6.25 8.58 -36.65
N THR A 397 -6.84 9.03 -37.75
CA THR A 397 -6.59 10.38 -38.29
C THR A 397 -7.43 11.46 -37.57
N ASP A 398 -8.49 11.07 -36.85
CA ASP A 398 -9.27 11.95 -35.98
C ASP A 398 -8.44 12.35 -34.76
N GLU A 399 -8.17 13.65 -34.61
CA GLU A 399 -7.42 14.17 -33.46
C GLU A 399 -8.23 14.09 -32.15
N ARG A 400 -9.55 14.01 -32.24
CA ARG A 400 -10.45 13.93 -31.08
C ARG A 400 -10.73 12.49 -30.66
N PHE A 401 -10.28 11.49 -31.41
CA PHE A 401 -10.24 10.12 -30.92
C PHE A 401 -9.22 10.00 -29.78
N ARG A 402 -9.71 9.85 -28.55
CA ARG A 402 -8.94 9.85 -27.32
C ARG A 402 -9.27 8.58 -26.55
N PRO A 403 -8.67 7.44 -26.92
CA PRO A 403 -8.85 6.21 -26.15
C PRO A 403 -8.25 6.44 -24.75
N VAL A 404 -9.06 6.26 -23.71
CA VAL A 404 -8.67 6.50 -22.32
C VAL A 404 -8.76 5.25 -21.45
N ASN A 405 -9.51 4.23 -21.88
CA ASN A 405 -9.65 2.97 -21.18
C ASN A 405 -10.02 1.81 -22.09
N LEU A 406 -9.73 0.59 -21.63
CA LEU A 406 -9.99 -0.66 -22.32
C LEU A 406 -10.62 -1.68 -21.37
N LEU A 407 -11.44 -2.59 -21.91
CA LEU A 407 -12.06 -3.67 -21.15
C LEU A 407 -12.35 -4.87 -22.05
N THR A 408 -12.03 -6.10 -21.62
CA THR A 408 -12.61 -7.31 -22.22
C THR A 408 -14.09 -7.42 -21.81
N GLY A 409 -14.98 -7.44 -22.80
CA GLY A 409 -16.41 -7.57 -22.58
C GLY A 409 -16.87 -9.01 -22.32
N PRO A 410 -18.08 -9.20 -21.76
CA PRO A 410 -18.69 -10.51 -21.53
C PRO A 410 -18.99 -11.30 -22.82
N ASP A 411 -19.12 -10.60 -23.95
CA ASP A 411 -19.22 -11.18 -25.29
C ASP A 411 -17.88 -11.69 -25.85
N GLY A 412 -16.77 -11.31 -25.22
CA GLY A 412 -15.41 -11.66 -25.63
C GLY A 412 -14.74 -10.64 -26.53
N GLY A 413 -15.35 -9.47 -26.81
CA GLY A 413 -14.74 -8.38 -27.58
C GLY A 413 -13.84 -7.47 -26.74
N LEU A 414 -12.98 -6.69 -27.41
CA LEU A 414 -12.18 -5.63 -26.77
C LEU A 414 -12.93 -4.29 -26.86
N TYR A 415 -13.35 -3.76 -25.72
CA TYR A 415 -14.06 -2.48 -25.64
C TYR A 415 -13.08 -1.32 -25.49
N VAL A 416 -13.32 -0.25 -26.22
CA VAL A 416 -12.54 0.99 -26.20
C VAL A 416 -13.40 2.13 -25.70
N VAL A 417 -12.97 2.75 -24.60
CA VAL A 417 -13.57 3.98 -24.07
C VAL A 417 -12.88 5.17 -24.73
N ASP A 418 -13.59 5.85 -25.62
CA ASP A 418 -13.13 7.03 -26.34
C ASP A 418 -13.74 8.29 -25.73
N PHE A 419 -12.88 9.13 -25.16
CA PHE A 419 -13.27 10.40 -24.56
C PHE A 419 -13.79 11.42 -25.59
N ALA A 420 -13.53 11.20 -26.89
CA ALA A 420 -14.01 11.99 -28.03
C ALA A 420 -13.77 13.51 -27.89
N ARG A 421 -12.64 13.90 -27.28
CA ARG A 421 -12.37 15.29 -26.85
C ARG A 421 -11.05 15.85 -27.39
N GLY A 422 -11.00 17.16 -27.58
CA GLY A 422 -9.78 17.83 -28.02
C GLY A 422 -8.70 17.93 -26.93
N ILE A 423 -9.09 18.33 -25.72
CA ILE A 423 -8.18 18.48 -24.56
C ILE A 423 -8.19 17.20 -23.71
N VAL A 424 -6.99 16.68 -23.42
CA VAL A 424 -6.79 15.54 -22.51
C VAL A 424 -5.79 15.81 -21.39
N GLN A 425 -4.92 16.81 -21.52
CA GLN A 425 -3.95 17.20 -20.50
C GLN A 425 -4.58 18.14 -19.47
N HIS A 426 -4.34 17.90 -18.19
CA HIS A 426 -4.82 18.80 -17.13
C HIS A 426 -4.03 20.11 -17.09
N ARG A 427 -4.69 21.21 -16.67
CA ARG A 427 -4.11 22.57 -16.64
C ARG A 427 -2.78 22.69 -15.90
N ILE A 428 -2.56 21.85 -14.88
CA ILE A 428 -1.36 21.89 -14.01
C ILE A 428 -0.10 21.64 -14.83
N TYR A 429 -0.16 20.73 -15.80
CA TYR A 429 1.01 20.29 -16.56
C TYR A 429 1.01 20.81 -18.00
N MET A 430 -0.05 21.50 -18.41
CA MET A 430 -0.19 22.00 -19.77
C MET A 430 0.81 23.15 -20.04
N THR A 431 1.65 22.95 -21.05
CA THR A 431 2.62 23.93 -21.54
C THR A 431 1.98 25.02 -22.39
N SER A 432 2.65 26.17 -22.52
CA SER A 432 2.21 27.26 -23.40
C SER A 432 2.13 26.82 -24.88
N TRP A 433 3.03 25.94 -25.30
CA TRP A 433 2.96 25.23 -26.59
C TRP A 433 1.63 24.52 -26.78
N LEU A 434 1.23 23.67 -25.82
CA LEU A 434 0.00 22.91 -25.94
C LEU A 434 -1.23 23.82 -25.89
N ARG A 435 -1.23 24.89 -25.08
CA ARG A 435 -2.29 25.91 -25.08
C ARG A 435 -2.48 26.54 -26.45
N LYS A 436 -1.40 26.98 -27.08
CA LYS A 436 -1.44 27.54 -28.45
C LYS A 436 -2.06 26.56 -29.44
N GLN A 437 -1.69 25.28 -29.35
CA GLN A 437 -2.29 24.22 -30.19
C GLN A 437 -3.77 23.97 -29.89
N VAL A 438 -4.22 24.14 -28.65
CA VAL A 438 -5.63 24.04 -28.27
C VAL A 438 -6.44 25.21 -28.86
N GLU A 439 -5.92 26.42 -28.75
CA GLU A 439 -6.56 27.66 -29.21
C GLU A 439 -6.62 27.72 -30.75
N GLU A 440 -5.49 27.55 -31.44
CA GLU A 440 -5.40 27.67 -32.90
C GLU A 440 -6.28 26.65 -33.64
N ARG A 441 -6.52 25.49 -33.04
CA ARG A 441 -7.24 24.37 -33.67
C ARG A 441 -8.64 24.14 -33.11
N GLY A 442 -9.09 24.96 -32.17
CA GLY A 442 -10.43 24.91 -31.59
C GLY A 442 -10.71 23.67 -30.75
N LEU A 443 -9.72 23.15 -30.03
CA LEU A 443 -9.83 21.85 -29.33
C LEU A 443 -10.58 21.88 -27.99
N ALA A 444 -10.81 23.06 -27.42
CA ALA A 444 -11.52 23.19 -26.15
C ALA A 444 -13.02 22.83 -26.25
N SER A 445 -13.59 22.89 -27.45
CA SER A 445 -15.02 22.71 -27.71
C SER A 445 -15.23 21.80 -28.94
N PRO A 446 -16.38 21.11 -29.08
CA PRO A 446 -17.40 20.92 -28.04
C PRO A 446 -16.91 20.00 -26.90
N ILE A 447 -17.63 20.04 -25.79
CA ILE A 447 -17.54 19.10 -24.66
C ILE A 447 -18.82 18.24 -24.64
N GLY A 448 -18.84 17.14 -23.87
CA GLY A 448 -20.02 16.28 -23.79
C GLY A 448 -20.17 15.27 -24.94
N MET A 449 -19.14 15.10 -25.76
CA MET A 449 -19.04 13.99 -26.71
C MET A 449 -18.47 12.75 -26.01
N GLY A 450 -18.63 11.56 -26.58
CA GLY A 450 -18.05 10.35 -25.99
C GLY A 450 -18.53 9.09 -26.68
N ARG A 451 -17.65 8.10 -26.82
CA ARG A 451 -17.96 6.88 -27.58
C ARG A 451 -17.43 5.64 -26.90
N ILE A 452 -18.20 4.57 -26.99
CA ILE A 452 -17.75 3.21 -26.68
C ILE A 452 -17.70 2.44 -27.98
N TRP A 453 -16.56 1.85 -28.26
CA TRP A 453 -16.35 0.98 -29.42
C TRP A 453 -16.07 -0.44 -28.96
N ARG A 454 -16.34 -1.42 -29.83
CA ARG A 454 -15.96 -2.82 -29.65
C ARG A 454 -15.13 -3.29 -30.83
N VAL A 455 -13.96 -3.83 -30.57
CA VAL A 455 -13.09 -4.45 -31.57
C VAL A 455 -13.24 -5.96 -31.51
N VAL A 456 -13.42 -6.57 -32.67
CA VAL A 456 -13.55 -8.02 -32.88
C VAL A 456 -12.89 -8.42 -34.20
N ASP A 457 -12.70 -9.71 -34.42
CA ASP A 457 -12.30 -10.24 -35.73
C ASP A 457 -13.33 -9.86 -36.80
N GLU A 458 -12.86 -9.67 -38.03
CA GLU A 458 -13.67 -9.20 -39.16
C GLU A 458 -14.90 -10.09 -39.42
N ASP A 459 -14.76 -11.40 -39.22
CA ASP A 459 -15.82 -12.40 -39.39
C ASP A 459 -16.48 -12.85 -38.07
N ALA A 460 -16.13 -12.23 -36.94
CA ALA A 460 -16.67 -12.61 -35.64
C ALA A 460 -18.20 -12.45 -35.58
N VAL A 461 -18.89 -13.47 -35.09
CA VAL A 461 -20.31 -13.38 -34.77
C VAL A 461 -20.45 -12.85 -33.35
N VAL A 462 -20.87 -11.59 -33.24
CA VAL A 462 -21.21 -11.01 -31.95
C VAL A 462 -22.54 -11.61 -31.50
N ARG A 463 -22.52 -12.22 -30.31
CA ARG A 463 -23.70 -12.79 -29.68
C ARG A 463 -24.30 -11.79 -28.70
N ASN A 464 -25.59 -11.55 -28.82
CA ASN A 464 -26.34 -10.64 -27.95
C ASN A 464 -27.19 -11.39 -26.90
N ASP A 465 -27.11 -12.73 -26.89
CA ASP A 465 -27.73 -13.61 -25.89
C ASP A 465 -26.77 -13.94 -24.74
N LEU A 466 -26.14 -12.90 -24.17
CA LEU A 466 -25.27 -13.08 -23.00
C LEU A 466 -26.05 -13.72 -21.84
N PRO A 467 -25.44 -14.68 -21.13
CA PRO A 467 -26.10 -15.30 -19.99
C PRO A 467 -26.35 -14.27 -18.89
N ASP A 468 -27.58 -14.20 -18.40
CA ASP A 468 -27.94 -13.42 -17.20
C ASP A 468 -27.46 -14.15 -15.94
N LEU A 469 -26.16 -14.00 -15.64
CA LEU A 469 -25.47 -14.67 -14.54
C LEU A 469 -26.11 -14.35 -13.19
N ALA A 470 -26.68 -13.15 -13.04
CA ALA A 470 -27.33 -12.73 -11.80
C ALA A 470 -28.53 -13.63 -11.44
N ARG A 471 -29.23 -14.19 -12.44
CA ARG A 471 -30.40 -15.07 -12.24
C ARG A 471 -30.05 -16.55 -12.09
N MET A 472 -28.84 -16.96 -12.43
CA MET A 472 -28.41 -18.36 -12.35
C MET A 472 -28.25 -18.83 -10.90
N GLY A 473 -28.58 -20.10 -10.65
CA GLY A 473 -28.29 -20.77 -9.39
C GLY A 473 -26.79 -21.05 -9.21
N ASN A 474 -26.35 -21.33 -7.98
CA ASN A 474 -24.93 -21.54 -7.67
C ASN A 474 -24.30 -22.69 -8.47
N LYS A 475 -25.06 -23.76 -8.70
CA LYS A 475 -24.58 -24.91 -9.50
C LYS A 475 -24.38 -24.55 -10.97
N GLU A 476 -25.33 -23.82 -11.57
CA GLU A 476 -25.22 -23.33 -12.95
C GLU A 476 -24.02 -22.39 -13.09
N LEU A 477 -23.79 -21.53 -12.10
CA LEU A 477 -22.60 -20.68 -12.06
C LEU A 477 -21.30 -21.51 -12.04
N VAL A 478 -21.21 -22.58 -11.25
CA VAL A 478 -20.04 -23.47 -11.28
C VAL A 478 -19.85 -24.12 -12.66
N GLU A 479 -20.93 -24.54 -13.32
CA GLU A 479 -20.89 -25.10 -14.68
C GLU A 479 -20.40 -24.05 -15.71
N VAL A 480 -20.84 -22.80 -15.59
CA VAL A 480 -20.35 -21.68 -16.43
C VAL A 480 -18.88 -21.40 -16.17
N MET A 481 -18.44 -21.33 -14.91
CA MET A 481 -17.03 -21.14 -14.56
C MET A 481 -16.14 -22.23 -15.16
N ALA A 482 -16.61 -23.48 -15.12
CA ALA A 482 -15.86 -24.65 -15.57
C ALA A 482 -15.79 -24.81 -17.09
N SER A 483 -16.65 -24.13 -17.86
CA SER A 483 -16.77 -24.34 -19.30
C SER A 483 -16.56 -23.10 -20.16
N ASN A 484 -16.67 -21.89 -19.59
CA ASN A 484 -16.63 -20.67 -20.38
C ASN A 484 -15.19 -20.20 -20.63
N PRO A 485 -14.76 -20.04 -21.91
CA PRO A 485 -13.42 -19.58 -22.24
C PRO A 485 -13.18 -18.09 -21.99
N ASN A 486 -14.22 -17.26 -21.85
CA ASN A 486 -14.08 -15.82 -21.59
C ASN A 486 -13.76 -15.55 -20.10
N GLY A 487 -12.57 -14.97 -19.86
CA GLY A 487 -12.12 -14.62 -18.50
C GLY A 487 -13.02 -13.63 -17.77
N ALA A 488 -13.69 -12.71 -18.48
CA ALA A 488 -14.62 -11.74 -17.87
C ALA A 488 -15.88 -12.42 -17.29
N ILE A 489 -16.37 -13.48 -17.96
CA ILE A 489 -17.48 -14.29 -17.46
C ILE A 489 -17.03 -15.07 -16.21
N ARG A 490 -15.86 -15.70 -16.24
CA ARG A 490 -15.33 -16.43 -15.07
C ARG A 490 -15.11 -15.53 -13.86
N ASP A 491 -14.56 -14.32 -14.06
CA ASP A 491 -14.39 -13.32 -13.00
C ASP A 491 -15.73 -12.96 -12.34
N THR A 492 -16.77 -12.72 -13.15
CA THR A 492 -18.11 -12.39 -12.65
C THR A 492 -18.75 -13.56 -11.91
N THR A 493 -18.61 -14.77 -12.43
CA THR A 493 -19.12 -16.00 -11.81
C THR A 493 -18.47 -16.26 -10.46
N GLN A 494 -17.14 -16.13 -10.35
CA GLN A 494 -16.43 -16.22 -9.06
C GLN A 494 -16.96 -15.16 -8.09
N ARG A 495 -17.03 -13.90 -8.52
CA ARG A 495 -17.54 -12.79 -7.68
C ARG A 495 -18.91 -13.13 -7.11
N LEU A 496 -19.84 -13.57 -7.94
CA LEU A 496 -21.20 -13.93 -7.50
C LEU A 496 -21.21 -15.09 -6.49
N LEU A 497 -20.42 -16.14 -6.71
CA LEU A 497 -20.34 -17.28 -5.78
C LEU A 497 -19.78 -16.85 -4.40
N VAL A 498 -18.79 -15.95 -4.41
CA VAL A 498 -18.17 -15.38 -3.19
C VAL A 498 -19.15 -14.45 -2.46
N GLU A 499 -19.78 -13.52 -3.18
CA GLU A 499 -20.76 -12.58 -2.62
C GLU A 499 -21.98 -13.31 -2.02
N ARG A 500 -22.40 -14.44 -2.62
CA ARG A 500 -23.50 -15.28 -2.14
C ARG A 500 -23.13 -16.21 -0.99
N GLN A 501 -21.84 -16.34 -0.64
CA GLN A 501 -21.33 -17.34 0.30
C GLN A 501 -21.84 -18.76 -0.07
N ALA A 502 -21.64 -19.14 -1.34
CA ALA A 502 -22.21 -20.33 -1.98
C ALA A 502 -21.63 -21.66 -1.46
N SER A 503 -21.87 -21.99 -0.19
CA SER A 503 -21.33 -23.19 0.46
C SER A 503 -21.88 -24.52 -0.08
N ASP A 504 -23.06 -24.47 -0.71
CA ASP A 504 -23.80 -25.62 -1.23
C ASP A 504 -23.09 -26.30 -2.41
N VAL A 505 -22.25 -25.56 -3.14
CA VAL A 505 -21.47 -26.06 -4.29
C VAL A 505 -20.01 -26.34 -3.97
N SER A 506 -19.63 -26.32 -2.68
CA SER A 506 -18.24 -26.55 -2.27
C SER A 506 -17.67 -27.89 -2.73
N GLY A 507 -18.48 -28.94 -2.83
CA GLY A 507 -18.06 -30.25 -3.37
C GLY A 507 -17.65 -30.19 -4.85
N ASP A 508 -18.41 -29.46 -5.67
CA ASP A 508 -18.13 -29.27 -7.10
C ASP A 508 -16.87 -28.43 -7.29
N LEU A 509 -16.74 -27.33 -6.53
CA LEU A 509 -15.55 -26.47 -6.54
C LEU A 509 -14.28 -27.22 -6.13
N ARG A 510 -14.34 -28.08 -5.10
CA ARG A 510 -13.21 -28.92 -4.68
C ARG A 510 -12.79 -29.88 -5.80
N SER A 511 -13.76 -30.48 -6.46
CA SER A 511 -13.51 -31.41 -7.57
C SER A 511 -12.77 -30.70 -8.71
N ILE A 512 -13.22 -29.49 -9.08
CA ILE A 512 -12.55 -28.67 -10.11
C ILE A 512 -11.15 -28.25 -9.67
N ALA A 513 -10.98 -27.78 -8.43
CA ALA A 513 -9.70 -27.28 -7.93
C ALA A 513 -8.57 -28.33 -8.03
N VAL A 514 -8.90 -29.60 -7.77
CA VAL A 514 -7.92 -30.70 -7.72
C VAL A 514 -7.85 -31.56 -8.99
N ASP A 515 -8.70 -31.27 -9.99
CA ASP A 515 -8.69 -31.97 -11.28
C ASP A 515 -7.48 -31.52 -12.11
N ARG A 516 -6.54 -32.44 -12.33
CA ARG A 516 -5.27 -32.18 -13.03
C ARG A 516 -5.42 -32.08 -14.54
N ASP A 517 -6.54 -32.57 -15.09
CA ASP A 517 -6.81 -32.51 -16.52
C ASP A 517 -7.53 -31.20 -16.90
N MET A 518 -7.98 -30.43 -15.91
CA MET A 518 -8.62 -29.13 -16.09
C MET A 518 -7.60 -28.01 -16.33
N ASN A 519 -7.96 -27.04 -17.18
CA ASN A 519 -7.11 -25.87 -17.44
C ASN A 519 -6.77 -25.12 -16.14
N PRO A 520 -5.49 -24.73 -15.92
CA PRO A 520 -5.07 -24.07 -14.68
C PRO A 520 -5.89 -22.84 -14.33
N GLU A 521 -6.23 -21.98 -15.31
CA GLU A 521 -7.06 -20.78 -15.08
C GLU A 521 -8.43 -21.08 -14.47
N ILE A 522 -9.08 -22.18 -14.89
CA ILE A 522 -10.38 -22.62 -14.36
C ILE A 522 -10.20 -23.14 -12.93
N ARG A 523 -9.15 -23.93 -12.70
CA ARG A 523 -8.80 -24.45 -11.37
C ARG A 523 -8.53 -23.30 -10.40
N LEU A 524 -7.83 -22.25 -10.83
CA LEU A 524 -7.56 -21.07 -10.01
C LEU A 524 -8.85 -20.37 -9.59
N HIS A 525 -9.83 -20.21 -10.48
CA HIS A 525 -11.14 -19.68 -10.10
C HIS A 525 -11.81 -20.54 -9.02
N ALA A 526 -11.79 -21.88 -9.14
CA ALA A 526 -12.36 -22.74 -8.11
C ALA A 526 -11.60 -22.65 -6.76
N ILE A 527 -10.26 -22.62 -6.79
CA ILE A 527 -9.40 -22.47 -5.62
C ILE A 527 -9.70 -21.17 -4.86
N TRP A 528 -9.76 -20.04 -5.58
CA TRP A 528 -10.01 -18.74 -4.94
C TRP A 528 -11.49 -18.48 -4.64
N THR A 529 -12.41 -19.21 -5.27
CA THR A 529 -13.81 -19.24 -4.83
C THR A 529 -13.92 -19.94 -3.49
N LEU A 530 -13.28 -21.11 -3.32
CA LEU A 530 -13.22 -21.82 -2.03
C LEU A 530 -12.61 -20.95 -0.93
N ASP A 531 -11.57 -20.19 -1.24
CA ASP A 531 -11.00 -19.19 -0.32
C ASP A 531 -12.00 -18.09 0.03
N GLY A 532 -12.64 -17.49 -0.98
CA GLY A 532 -13.57 -16.36 -0.78
C GLY A 532 -14.86 -16.72 -0.02
N ILE A 533 -15.27 -17.99 -0.04
CA ILE A 533 -16.39 -18.51 0.77
C ILE A 533 -15.93 -19.16 2.08
N ASP A 534 -14.65 -18.99 2.46
CA ASP A 534 -14.04 -19.51 3.68
C ASP A 534 -14.17 -21.05 3.87
N LEU A 535 -14.11 -21.80 2.75
CA LEU A 535 -14.19 -23.27 2.74
C LEU A 535 -12.91 -23.96 2.26
N MET A 536 -11.79 -23.23 2.15
CA MET A 536 -10.48 -23.85 1.94
C MET A 536 -10.10 -24.71 3.16
N ASP A 537 -9.59 -25.92 2.94
CA ASP A 537 -9.12 -26.81 4.01
C ASP A 537 -7.76 -27.45 3.72
N SER A 538 -7.20 -28.08 4.74
CA SER A 538 -5.86 -28.70 4.66
C SER A 538 -5.79 -29.83 3.63
N THR A 539 -6.87 -30.58 3.41
CA THR A 539 -6.88 -31.68 2.43
C THR A 539 -6.72 -31.16 1.01
N VAL A 540 -7.45 -30.09 0.66
CA VAL A 540 -7.28 -29.44 -0.65
C VAL A 540 -5.88 -28.86 -0.76
N ILE A 541 -5.39 -28.12 0.25
CA ILE A 541 -4.03 -27.55 0.22
C ILE A 541 -2.96 -28.64 0.02
N GLU A 542 -3.05 -29.77 0.71
CA GLU A 542 -2.11 -30.88 0.54
C GLU A 542 -2.09 -31.42 -0.89
N MET A 543 -3.25 -31.51 -1.55
CA MET A 543 -3.34 -31.90 -2.95
C MET A 543 -2.74 -30.85 -3.89
N LEU A 544 -3.01 -29.56 -3.67
CA LEU A 544 -2.48 -28.46 -4.48
C LEU A 544 -0.96 -28.30 -4.33
N VAL A 545 -0.43 -28.49 -3.12
CA VAL A 545 1.02 -28.49 -2.83
C VAL A 545 1.74 -29.63 -3.57
N ALA A 546 1.05 -30.73 -3.87
CA ALA A 546 1.57 -31.88 -4.61
C ALA A 546 1.23 -31.84 -6.12
N ASP A 547 0.70 -30.73 -6.61
CA ASP A 547 0.30 -30.58 -8.01
C ASP A 547 1.52 -30.51 -8.94
N PRO A 548 1.49 -31.16 -10.12
CA PRO A 548 2.58 -31.04 -11.09
C PRO A 548 2.75 -29.62 -11.64
N ASP A 549 1.67 -28.82 -11.70
CA ASP A 549 1.73 -27.47 -12.26
C ASP A 549 2.29 -26.47 -11.22
N PRO A 550 3.42 -25.79 -11.52
CA PRO A 550 3.99 -24.80 -10.61
C PRO A 550 3.10 -23.57 -10.36
N VAL A 551 2.21 -23.21 -11.30
CA VAL A 551 1.23 -22.12 -11.08
C VAL A 551 0.28 -22.52 -9.96
N ILE A 552 -0.21 -23.76 -9.97
CA ILE A 552 -1.10 -24.27 -8.93
C ILE A 552 -0.38 -24.31 -7.58
N ARG A 553 0.88 -24.76 -7.54
CA ARG A 553 1.68 -24.75 -6.30
C ARG A 553 1.98 -23.34 -5.77
N GLU A 554 2.23 -22.36 -6.65
CA GLU A 554 2.37 -20.95 -6.28
C GLU A 554 1.10 -20.44 -5.59
N HIS A 555 -0.06 -20.72 -6.19
CA HIS A 555 -1.34 -20.33 -5.59
C HIS A 555 -1.68 -21.12 -4.33
N ALA A 556 -1.23 -22.38 -4.21
CA ALA A 556 -1.36 -23.17 -2.99
C ALA A 556 -0.65 -22.50 -1.81
N ALA A 557 0.54 -21.92 -2.03
CA ALA A 557 1.23 -21.13 -1.00
C ALA A 557 0.39 -19.92 -0.57
N ARG A 558 -0.15 -19.15 -1.52
CA ARG A 558 -0.98 -17.97 -1.25
C ARG A 558 -2.25 -18.31 -0.47
N VAL A 559 -3.01 -19.28 -0.96
CA VAL A 559 -4.31 -19.63 -0.40
C VAL A 559 -4.20 -20.38 0.93
N SER A 560 -3.02 -20.93 1.24
CA SER A 560 -2.74 -21.47 2.57
C SER A 560 -2.76 -20.40 3.67
N GLU A 561 -2.57 -19.11 3.33
CA GLU A 561 -2.57 -18.00 4.30
C GLU A 561 -3.92 -17.86 5.03
N SER A 562 -5.00 -18.35 4.44
CA SER A 562 -6.35 -18.35 5.03
C SER A 562 -6.56 -19.46 6.07
N LEU A 563 -5.66 -20.46 6.17
CA LEU A 563 -5.74 -21.50 7.19
C LEU A 563 -5.18 -21.02 8.54
N PRO A 564 -5.48 -21.68 9.68
CA PRO A 564 -4.77 -21.43 10.93
C PRO A 564 -3.25 -21.65 10.80
N PRO A 565 -2.38 -20.80 11.40
CA PRO A 565 -0.93 -20.84 11.20
C PRO A 565 -0.28 -22.23 11.28
N HIS A 566 -0.61 -23.01 12.31
CA HIS A 566 -0.09 -24.37 12.52
C HIS A 566 -0.39 -25.37 11.38
N LEU A 567 -1.43 -25.11 10.57
CA LEU A 567 -1.76 -25.91 9.38
C LEU A 567 -1.05 -25.41 8.12
N GLN A 568 -0.58 -24.16 8.10
CA GLN A 568 0.15 -23.57 6.99
C GLN A 568 1.63 -24.00 6.97
N SER A 569 2.25 -24.13 8.15
CA SER A 569 3.69 -24.34 8.31
C SER A 569 4.25 -25.53 7.54
N GLY A 570 3.54 -26.68 7.55
CA GLY A 570 3.96 -27.87 6.81
C GLY A 570 3.97 -27.66 5.29
N PRO A 571 2.82 -27.32 4.67
CA PRO A 571 2.73 -26.93 3.27
C PRO A 571 3.76 -25.89 2.83
N LEU A 572 3.86 -24.76 3.56
CA LEU A 572 4.76 -23.67 3.22
C LEU A 572 6.23 -24.06 3.36
N SER A 573 6.58 -24.82 4.40
CA SER A 573 7.94 -25.34 4.55
C SER A 573 8.32 -26.26 3.40
N LYS A 574 7.39 -27.05 2.84
CA LYS A 574 7.67 -27.88 1.66
C LYS A 574 7.89 -27.03 0.41
N LEU A 575 6.99 -26.07 0.15
CA LEU A 575 7.04 -25.21 -1.03
C LEU A 575 8.23 -24.22 -1.01
N ALA A 576 8.73 -23.85 0.17
CA ALA A 576 9.94 -23.01 0.31
C ALA A 576 11.20 -23.65 -0.30
N PHE A 577 11.20 -24.98 -0.50
CA PHE A 577 12.26 -25.75 -1.15
C PHE A 577 11.82 -26.38 -2.48
N ASP A 578 10.75 -25.88 -3.10
CA ASP A 578 10.29 -26.33 -4.41
C ASP A 578 11.38 -26.18 -5.49
N GLU A 579 11.38 -27.02 -6.51
CA GLU A 579 12.37 -26.92 -7.59
C GLU A 579 12.18 -25.68 -8.47
N VAL A 580 10.97 -25.12 -8.51
CA VAL A 580 10.63 -23.96 -9.35
C VAL A 580 10.71 -22.64 -8.57
N ASP A 581 11.49 -21.70 -9.09
CA ASP A 581 11.80 -20.41 -8.45
C ASP A 581 10.56 -19.61 -8.05
N ARG A 582 9.53 -19.54 -8.92
CA ARG A 582 8.29 -18.82 -8.64
C ARG A 582 7.54 -19.36 -7.42
N VAL A 583 7.57 -20.68 -7.24
CA VAL A 583 6.92 -21.36 -6.12
C VAL A 583 7.69 -21.10 -4.83
N ARG A 584 9.02 -21.28 -4.83
CA ARG A 584 9.87 -20.96 -3.67
C ARG A 584 9.69 -19.51 -3.22
N PHE A 585 9.73 -18.59 -4.18
CA PHE A 585 9.64 -17.17 -3.90
C PHE A 585 8.30 -16.83 -3.25
N GLN A 586 7.18 -17.27 -3.83
CA GLN A 586 5.85 -17.03 -3.26
C GLN A 586 5.68 -17.73 -1.91
N ALA A 587 6.16 -18.96 -1.73
CA ALA A 587 6.11 -19.65 -0.45
C ALA A 587 6.82 -18.86 0.66
N LEU A 588 7.98 -18.27 0.39
CA LEU A 588 8.70 -17.43 1.35
C LEU A 588 7.97 -16.12 1.65
N LEU A 589 7.26 -15.56 0.67
CA LEU A 589 6.38 -14.43 0.94
C LEU A 589 5.26 -14.83 1.91
N SER A 590 4.64 -15.98 1.71
CA SER A 590 3.56 -16.51 2.56
C SER A 590 4.05 -16.93 3.95
N VAL A 591 5.25 -17.52 4.07
CA VAL A 591 5.90 -17.78 5.38
C VAL A 591 6.05 -16.48 6.19
N GLY A 592 6.20 -15.34 5.52
CA GLY A 592 6.24 -14.03 6.16
C GLY A 592 4.98 -13.66 6.95
N GLU A 593 3.82 -14.23 6.62
CA GLU A 593 2.55 -14.01 7.33
C GLU A 593 2.46 -14.84 8.63
N LEU A 594 3.30 -15.86 8.79
CA LEU A 594 3.30 -16.71 9.98
C LEU A 594 3.84 -15.99 11.23
N PRO A 595 3.36 -16.38 12.43
CA PRO A 595 3.97 -15.99 13.70
C PRO A 595 5.46 -16.39 13.74
N SER A 596 6.27 -15.65 14.50
CA SER A 596 7.73 -15.88 14.56
C SER A 596 8.11 -17.29 15.01
N SER A 597 7.30 -17.95 15.84
CA SER A 597 7.54 -19.33 16.29
C SER A 597 7.52 -20.36 15.15
N GLU A 598 6.86 -20.02 14.05
CA GLU A 598 6.65 -20.88 12.89
C GLU A 598 7.46 -20.41 11.67
N ALA A 599 7.53 -19.09 11.44
CA ALA A 599 8.27 -18.51 10.32
C ALA A 599 9.79 -18.66 10.44
N MET A 600 10.35 -18.40 11.63
CA MET A 600 11.81 -18.31 11.82
C MET A 600 12.53 -19.64 11.52
N PRO A 601 12.05 -20.81 11.98
CA PRO A 601 12.65 -22.10 11.62
C PRO A 601 12.73 -22.34 10.11
N ILE A 602 11.70 -21.95 9.36
CA ILE A 602 11.65 -22.13 7.90
C ILE A 602 12.65 -21.18 7.23
N PHE A 603 12.64 -19.89 7.61
CA PHE A 603 13.62 -18.93 7.08
C PHE A 603 15.06 -19.31 7.39
N ASP A 604 15.33 -19.84 8.59
CA ASP A 604 16.66 -20.31 8.97
C ASP A 604 17.12 -21.51 8.14
N ALA A 605 16.22 -22.47 7.88
CA ALA A 605 16.52 -23.61 7.03
C ALA A 605 16.80 -23.17 5.58
N VAL A 606 16.00 -22.25 5.04
CA VAL A 606 16.18 -21.74 3.67
C VAL A 606 17.47 -20.95 3.54
N LEU A 607 17.77 -20.05 4.49
CA LEU A 607 19.04 -19.32 4.49
C LEU A 607 20.25 -20.24 4.68
N ALA A 608 20.12 -21.40 5.31
CA ALA A 608 21.22 -22.36 5.41
C ALA A 608 21.66 -22.90 4.04
N GLU A 609 20.74 -23.00 3.08
CA GLU A 609 21.01 -23.58 1.76
C GLU A 609 21.12 -22.54 0.64
N GLN A 610 20.36 -21.43 0.75
CA GLN A 610 20.10 -20.50 -0.37
C GLN A 610 20.54 -19.06 -0.06
N VAL A 611 21.47 -18.85 0.88
CA VAL A 611 21.91 -17.51 1.31
C VAL A 611 22.44 -16.62 0.18
N GLU A 612 22.98 -17.20 -0.90
CA GLU A 612 23.55 -16.45 -2.02
C GLU A 612 22.48 -15.90 -2.99
N ASP A 613 21.27 -16.44 -2.98
CA ASP A 613 20.17 -15.99 -3.85
C ASP A 613 19.56 -14.67 -3.35
N GLU A 614 19.65 -13.62 -4.17
CA GLU A 614 19.10 -12.31 -3.81
C GLU A 614 17.58 -12.29 -3.70
N ALA A 615 16.86 -12.97 -4.61
CA ALA A 615 15.40 -12.98 -4.58
C ALA A 615 14.90 -13.65 -3.30
N ILE A 616 15.49 -14.80 -2.95
CA ILE A 616 15.17 -15.53 -1.71
C ILE A 616 15.44 -14.66 -0.48
N ARG A 617 16.63 -14.04 -0.36
CA ARG A 617 16.93 -13.12 0.76
C ARG A 617 15.90 -11.98 0.85
N ARG A 618 15.52 -11.40 -0.29
CA ARG A 618 14.57 -10.27 -0.32
C ARG A 618 13.16 -10.68 0.06
N ALA A 619 12.69 -11.86 -0.36
CA ALA A 619 11.41 -12.42 0.06
C ALA A 619 11.37 -12.57 1.59
N ILE A 620 12.40 -13.19 2.17
CA ILE A 620 12.54 -13.37 3.63
C ILE A 620 12.52 -12.02 4.35
N VAL A 621 13.38 -11.08 3.94
CA VAL A 621 13.47 -9.76 4.57
C VAL A 621 12.14 -9.00 4.48
N SER A 622 11.35 -9.19 3.42
CA SER A 622 10.02 -8.56 3.31
C SER A 622 9.05 -8.99 4.42
N GLY A 623 9.12 -10.24 4.86
CA GLY A 623 8.31 -10.78 5.96
C GLY A 623 8.86 -10.46 7.36
N LEU A 624 10.05 -9.89 7.48
CA LEU A 624 10.74 -9.71 8.77
C LEU A 624 10.57 -8.35 9.42
N SER A 625 9.66 -7.50 8.94
CA SER A 625 9.44 -6.15 9.49
C SER A 625 9.25 -6.17 11.01
N GLY A 626 10.17 -5.55 11.76
CA GLY A 626 10.15 -5.50 13.23
C GLY A 626 10.64 -6.78 13.92
N ARG A 627 11.05 -7.79 13.15
CA ARG A 627 11.56 -9.10 13.60
C ARG A 627 13.01 -9.35 13.17
N GLU A 628 13.69 -8.39 12.55
CA GLU A 628 15.04 -8.60 12.01
C GLU A 628 16.06 -8.95 13.07
N VAL A 629 16.01 -8.30 14.24
CA VAL A 629 16.93 -8.62 15.35
C VAL A 629 16.65 -10.01 15.91
N ALA A 630 15.38 -10.46 15.89
CA ALA A 630 15.03 -11.82 16.28
C ALA A 630 15.60 -12.85 15.30
N MET A 631 15.53 -12.58 13.99
CA MET A 631 16.17 -13.41 12.95
C MET A 631 17.69 -13.46 13.11
N LEU A 632 18.34 -12.33 13.44
CA LEU A 632 19.78 -12.33 13.74
C LEU A 632 20.11 -13.08 15.04
N ARG A 633 19.16 -13.16 15.98
CA ARG A 633 19.30 -13.81 17.30
C ARG A 633 18.87 -15.28 17.30
N SER A 634 18.16 -15.80 16.30
CA SER A 634 17.63 -17.19 16.26
C SER A 634 18.72 -18.28 16.31
N GLN A 635 19.99 -17.87 16.40
CA GLN A 635 21.11 -18.66 16.90
C GLN A 635 20.75 -19.43 18.18
N GLY A 636 20.66 -20.76 18.11
CA GLY A 636 20.69 -21.62 19.30
C GLY A 636 19.64 -22.72 19.42
N HIS A 637 18.85 -23.02 18.39
CA HIS A 637 18.20 -24.33 18.34
C HIS A 637 19.25 -25.36 17.86
N PRO A 638 19.30 -26.58 18.42
CA PRO A 638 20.27 -27.61 18.00
C PRO A 638 20.21 -28.00 16.51
N HIS A 639 19.22 -27.49 15.77
CA HIS A 639 19.03 -27.64 14.33
C HIS A 639 19.02 -26.32 13.52
N HIS A 640 19.24 -25.15 14.14
CA HIS A 640 19.15 -23.83 13.49
C HIS A 640 20.36 -22.93 13.87
N GLY A 641 21.23 -22.62 12.90
CA GLY A 641 22.40 -21.76 13.15
C GLY A 641 23.59 -21.85 12.17
N GLY A 642 23.50 -22.60 11.07
CA GLY A 642 24.65 -22.80 10.17
C GLY A 642 25.06 -21.57 9.34
N TRP A 643 24.12 -20.68 9.01
CA TRP A 643 24.36 -19.65 7.99
C TRP A 643 25.12 -18.43 8.51
N LEU A 644 24.90 -17.97 9.74
CA LEU A 644 25.54 -16.76 10.30
C LEU A 644 27.02 -16.96 10.70
N GLY A 645 27.43 -18.20 10.98
CA GLY A 645 28.81 -18.56 11.32
C GLY A 645 29.70 -18.87 10.11
N GLY A 646 29.13 -18.98 8.91
CA GLY A 646 29.84 -19.31 7.68
C GLY A 646 30.56 -18.10 7.06
N PRO A 647 31.82 -18.21 6.60
CA PRO A 647 32.47 -17.15 5.83
C PRO A 647 31.91 -17.09 4.41
N GLY A 648 31.28 -15.98 4.00
CA GLY A 648 30.88 -15.80 2.60
C GLY A 648 30.22 -14.45 2.26
N PRO A 649 30.15 -14.08 0.97
CA PRO A 649 29.50 -12.85 0.51
C PRO A 649 28.01 -12.77 0.84
N GLY A 650 27.25 -13.86 0.66
CA GLY A 650 25.82 -13.92 0.91
C GLY A 650 25.47 -13.69 2.38
N GLN A 651 26.22 -14.32 3.30
CA GLN A 651 26.04 -14.16 4.75
C GLN A 651 26.23 -12.70 5.18
N ARG A 652 27.30 -12.04 4.69
CA ARG A 652 27.51 -10.61 4.97
C ARG A 652 26.41 -9.75 4.37
N GLN A 653 25.87 -10.15 3.23
CA GLN A 653 24.83 -9.40 2.55
C GLN A 653 23.49 -9.49 3.30
N VAL A 654 23.07 -10.68 3.73
CA VAL A 654 21.83 -10.83 4.52
C VAL A 654 21.92 -10.08 5.86
N ILE A 655 23.08 -10.07 6.53
CA ILE A 655 23.28 -9.28 7.76
C ILE A 655 23.03 -7.79 7.48
N ARG A 656 23.57 -7.25 6.38
CA ARG A 656 23.31 -5.86 5.98
C ARG A 656 21.83 -5.62 5.71
N GLU A 657 21.18 -6.56 5.02
CA GLU A 657 19.77 -6.47 4.64
C GLU A 657 18.83 -6.56 5.86
N LEU A 658 19.26 -7.19 6.96
CA LEU A 658 18.54 -7.21 8.25
C LEU A 658 18.86 -6.00 9.14
N VAL A 659 20.11 -5.52 9.13
CA VAL A 659 20.55 -4.38 9.97
C VAL A 659 20.03 -3.04 9.43
N ASP A 660 20.10 -2.82 8.12
CA ASP A 660 19.76 -1.53 7.53
C ASP A 660 18.31 -1.08 7.77
N PRO A 661 17.28 -1.97 7.67
CA PRO A 661 15.91 -1.62 8.01
C PRO A 661 15.76 -1.15 9.47
N VAL A 662 16.36 -1.86 10.43
CA VAL A 662 16.36 -1.49 11.85
C VAL A 662 16.95 -0.09 12.05
N LEU A 663 18.07 0.21 11.40
CA LEU A 663 18.72 1.52 11.47
C LEU A 663 17.95 2.64 10.76
N LYS A 664 17.09 2.32 9.79
CA LYS A 664 16.22 3.30 9.13
C LYS A 664 14.97 3.60 9.97
N ARG A 665 14.36 2.59 10.60
CA ARG A 665 13.22 2.77 11.54
C ARG A 665 13.59 3.63 12.74
N LYS A 666 14.83 3.50 13.24
CA LYS A 666 15.35 4.24 14.41
C LYS A 666 14.53 4.00 15.68
N ARG A 667 13.96 2.81 15.82
CA ARG A 667 13.23 2.39 17.02
C ARG A 667 14.21 2.09 18.16
N PRO A 668 14.13 2.77 19.33
CA PRO A 668 15.11 2.62 20.39
C PRO A 668 15.24 1.18 20.90
N ASP A 669 14.12 0.45 20.96
CA ASP A 669 14.07 -0.97 21.33
C ASP A 669 14.85 -1.86 20.37
N GLU A 670 14.58 -1.77 19.07
CA GLU A 670 15.26 -2.57 18.04
C GLU A 670 16.77 -2.26 17.99
N VAL A 671 17.14 -0.98 18.05
CA VAL A 671 18.53 -0.57 18.00
C VAL A 671 19.30 -0.98 19.27
N THR A 672 18.66 -0.90 20.44
CA THR A 672 19.27 -1.39 21.70
C THR A 672 19.53 -2.89 21.61
N ALA A 673 18.54 -3.65 21.13
CA ALA A 673 18.67 -5.10 20.95
C ALA A 673 19.74 -5.49 19.92
N LEU A 674 19.88 -4.69 18.85
CA LEU A 674 20.91 -4.85 17.82
C LEU A 674 22.33 -4.61 18.37
N LEU A 675 22.53 -3.54 19.17
CA LEU A 675 23.82 -3.26 19.80
C LEU A 675 24.16 -4.29 20.89
N ALA A 676 23.16 -4.74 21.64
CA ALA A 676 23.32 -5.84 22.59
C ALA A 676 23.75 -7.12 21.85
N LEU A 677 23.16 -7.43 20.69
CA LEU A 677 23.58 -8.57 19.88
C LEU A 677 25.05 -8.41 19.40
N ALA A 678 25.45 -7.23 18.94
CA ALA A 678 26.84 -6.99 18.55
C ALA A 678 27.81 -7.22 19.73
N ALA A 679 27.42 -6.78 20.93
CA ALA A 679 28.18 -7.01 22.15
C ALA A 679 28.14 -8.47 22.63
N GLU A 680 27.06 -9.21 22.41
CA GLU A 680 27.00 -10.65 22.71
C GLU A 680 27.89 -11.46 21.76
N ARG A 681 28.01 -11.02 20.49
CA ARG A 681 28.67 -11.75 19.41
C ARG A 681 30.17 -11.47 19.21
N HIS A 682 30.77 -10.63 20.05
CA HIS A 682 32.14 -10.14 19.83
C HIS A 682 33.22 -11.22 19.95
N THR A 683 32.96 -12.33 20.64
CA THR A 683 33.91 -13.44 20.84
C THR A 683 33.62 -14.65 19.97
N ASP A 684 32.36 -15.09 19.89
CA ASP A 684 31.91 -16.27 19.15
C ASP A 684 31.70 -16.00 17.65
N ALA A 685 31.30 -14.78 17.27
CA ALA A 685 31.12 -14.39 15.87
C ALA A 685 31.65 -12.95 15.57
N PRO A 686 32.96 -12.71 15.73
CA PRO A 686 33.55 -11.36 15.66
C PRO A 686 33.30 -10.64 14.33
N GLY A 687 33.25 -11.35 13.21
CA GLY A 687 32.92 -10.76 11.90
C GLY A 687 31.51 -10.18 11.83
N THR A 688 30.54 -10.84 12.46
CA THR A 688 29.15 -10.37 12.56
C THR A 688 29.05 -9.16 13.47
N SER A 689 29.68 -9.22 14.64
CA SER A 689 29.76 -8.09 15.57
C SER A 689 30.34 -6.84 14.89
N LEU A 690 31.50 -6.98 14.23
CA LEU A 690 32.15 -5.88 13.51
C LEU A 690 31.25 -5.32 12.40
N LEU A 691 30.61 -6.19 11.60
CA LEU A 691 29.74 -5.75 10.51
C LEU A 691 28.54 -4.95 11.02
N ILE A 692 27.88 -5.40 12.10
CA ILE A 692 26.78 -4.64 12.73
C ILE A 692 27.28 -3.26 13.16
N LEU A 693 28.41 -3.20 13.87
CA LEU A 693 29.00 -1.95 14.35
C LEU A 693 29.39 -1.02 13.20
N ASP A 694 29.93 -1.55 12.10
CA ASP A 694 30.28 -0.78 10.91
C ASP A 694 29.04 -0.17 10.24
N ARG A 695 27.92 -0.90 10.17
CA ARG A 695 26.65 -0.36 9.67
C ARG A 695 26.12 0.76 10.56
N VAL A 696 26.17 0.59 11.88
CA VAL A 696 25.78 1.63 12.84
C VAL A 696 26.69 2.85 12.70
N SER A 697 28.01 2.65 12.60
CA SER A 697 29.01 3.71 12.42
C SER A 697 28.78 4.46 11.11
N ALA A 698 28.50 3.77 9.99
CA ALA A 698 28.18 4.40 8.71
C ALA A 698 26.91 5.27 8.76
N LYS A 699 25.89 4.81 9.53
CA LYS A 699 24.64 5.55 9.70
C LYS A 699 24.81 6.79 10.59
N THR A 700 25.59 6.65 11.67
CA THR A 700 25.73 7.67 12.72
C THR A 700 26.89 8.64 12.48
N ARG A 701 27.94 8.21 11.77
CA ARG A 701 29.11 9.01 11.38
C ARG A 701 29.78 9.70 12.57
N PRO A 702 30.21 8.94 13.60
CA PRO A 702 30.66 9.50 14.88
C PRO A 702 31.84 10.49 14.76
N GLY A 703 32.80 10.21 13.86
CA GLY A 703 33.95 11.10 13.61
C GLY A 703 33.69 12.24 12.61
N SER A 704 32.46 12.42 12.13
CA SER A 704 32.16 13.47 11.14
C SER A 704 31.90 14.83 11.77
N LYS A 705 31.92 15.90 10.96
CA LYS A 705 31.55 17.27 11.41
C LYS A 705 30.10 17.38 11.93
N LYS A 706 29.23 16.42 11.57
CA LYS A 706 27.81 16.40 11.93
C LYS A 706 27.39 14.96 12.29
N PRO A 707 27.82 14.45 13.46
CA PRO A 707 27.45 13.10 13.89
C PRO A 707 25.95 13.05 14.18
N LYS A 708 25.32 11.92 13.86
CA LYS A 708 23.91 11.66 14.12
C LYS A 708 23.79 10.82 15.38
N SER A 709 23.14 11.38 16.40
CA SER A 709 22.85 10.65 17.63
C SER A 709 21.84 9.52 17.41
N MET A 710 21.93 8.50 18.24
CA MET A 710 21.06 7.33 18.22
C MET A 710 20.48 7.09 19.61
N MET A 711 19.15 7.11 19.72
CA MET A 711 18.45 6.92 20.99
C MET A 711 18.26 5.44 21.28
N LEU A 712 18.59 5.03 22.50
CA LEU A 712 18.45 3.67 23.04
C LEU A 712 17.49 3.68 24.23
N LEU A 713 17.00 2.49 24.59
CA LEU A 713 16.23 2.30 25.83
C LEU A 713 17.11 2.39 27.07
N GLY A 714 18.36 1.96 26.96
CA GLY A 714 19.34 1.93 28.04
C GLY A 714 20.71 1.50 27.52
N SER A 715 21.65 1.21 28.42
CA SER A 715 22.92 0.60 28.04
C SER A 715 22.64 -0.79 27.44
N PRO A 716 23.14 -1.11 26.22
CA PRO A 716 23.01 -2.45 25.68
C PRO A 716 23.69 -3.48 26.59
N ALA A 717 23.12 -4.68 26.70
CA ALA A 717 23.72 -5.77 27.46
C ALA A 717 25.11 -6.11 26.90
N GLY A 718 26.09 -6.38 27.77
CA GLY A 718 27.48 -6.66 27.37
C GLY A 718 28.28 -5.47 26.83
N TRP A 719 27.66 -4.31 26.58
CA TRP A 719 28.30 -3.18 25.90
C TRP A 719 29.54 -2.65 26.64
N SER A 720 29.41 -2.45 27.96
CA SER A 720 30.53 -1.97 28.78
C SER A 720 31.69 -2.97 28.86
N ALA A 721 31.40 -4.27 28.83
CA ALA A 721 32.44 -5.30 28.80
C ALA A 721 33.21 -5.24 27.47
N MET A 722 32.51 -5.17 26.34
CA MET A 722 33.12 -5.06 25.01
C MET A 722 33.96 -3.78 24.85
N LEU A 723 33.51 -2.64 25.37
CA LEU A 723 34.28 -1.38 25.31
C LEU A 723 35.62 -1.45 26.07
N ASN A 724 35.64 -2.22 27.16
CA ASN A 724 36.78 -2.36 28.06
C ASN A 724 37.62 -3.62 27.79
N ALA A 725 37.21 -4.47 26.84
CA ALA A 725 37.95 -5.67 26.45
C ALA A 725 39.33 -5.27 25.88
N ASP A 726 40.33 -6.08 26.18
CA ASP A 726 41.67 -5.93 25.64
C ASP A 726 41.81 -6.69 24.29
N SER A 727 42.99 -6.63 23.68
CA SER A 727 43.26 -7.28 22.39
C SER A 727 43.33 -8.81 22.45
N MET A 728 43.39 -9.40 23.66
CA MET A 728 43.34 -10.85 23.85
C MET A 728 41.89 -11.33 23.91
N ASP A 729 41.00 -10.51 24.46
CA ASP A 729 39.58 -10.82 24.65
C ASP A 729 38.69 -10.39 23.47
N CYS A 730 39.09 -9.38 22.69
CA CYS A 730 38.31 -8.88 21.57
C CYS A 730 39.19 -8.34 20.43
N ASP A 731 38.74 -8.53 19.17
CA ASP A 731 39.38 -7.92 18.00
C ASP A 731 39.47 -6.39 18.17
N PRO A 732 40.66 -5.78 18.06
CA PRO A 732 40.83 -4.34 18.22
C PRO A 732 39.93 -3.49 17.32
N ARG A 733 39.57 -3.99 16.13
CA ARG A 733 38.67 -3.29 15.20
C ARG A 733 37.26 -3.18 15.76
N ILE A 734 36.79 -4.20 16.47
CA ILE A 734 35.47 -4.20 17.14
C ILE A 734 35.48 -3.16 18.25
N THR A 735 36.48 -3.18 19.13
CA THR A 735 36.55 -2.25 20.25
C THR A 735 36.73 -0.81 19.80
N GLU A 736 37.52 -0.56 18.74
CA GLU A 736 37.68 0.77 18.12
C GLU A 736 36.35 1.29 17.53
N THR A 737 35.69 0.49 16.69
CA THR A 737 34.40 0.88 16.10
C THR A 737 33.34 1.07 17.18
N ALA A 738 33.27 0.18 18.19
CA ALA A 738 32.34 0.28 19.31
C ALA A 738 32.56 1.57 20.12
N ARG A 739 33.81 1.94 20.43
CA ARG A 739 34.15 3.21 21.11
C ARG A 739 33.74 4.42 20.28
N GLY A 740 33.93 4.38 18.96
CA GLY A 740 33.43 5.41 18.05
C GLY A 740 31.91 5.54 18.10
N VAL A 741 31.18 4.43 17.96
CA VAL A 741 29.71 4.36 18.06
C VAL A 741 29.22 4.84 19.42
N ASP A 742 29.91 4.50 20.50
CA ASP A 742 29.54 4.87 21.87
C ASP A 742 29.38 6.39 22.05
N THR A 743 30.19 7.20 21.36
CA THR A 743 30.12 8.68 21.43
C THR A 743 28.79 9.27 20.95
N VAL A 744 28.05 8.55 20.10
CA VAL A 744 26.79 9.00 19.49
C VAL A 744 25.53 8.35 20.07
N LEU A 745 25.68 7.37 20.97
CA LEU A 745 24.54 6.74 21.65
C LEU A 745 23.92 7.69 22.71
N ARG A 746 22.61 7.62 22.92
CA ARG A 746 21.90 8.43 23.92
C ARG A 746 20.83 7.55 24.59
N TRP A 747 20.65 7.68 25.89
CA TRP A 747 19.51 7.12 26.63
C TRP A 747 19.28 7.93 27.91
N VAL A 748 18.10 7.77 28.52
CA VAL A 748 17.76 8.47 29.76
C VAL A 748 18.65 7.96 30.89
N GLY A 749 19.31 8.87 31.62
CA GLY A 749 20.17 8.51 32.74
C GLY A 749 21.60 8.08 32.37
N ARG A 750 22.02 8.21 31.10
CA ARG A 750 23.41 7.96 30.70
C ARG A 750 24.37 8.95 31.42
N PRO A 751 25.41 8.47 32.13
CA PRO A 751 26.39 9.33 32.79
C PRO A 751 27.05 10.30 31.80
N GLY A 752 27.04 11.59 32.12
CA GLY A 752 27.66 12.64 31.29
C GLY A 752 26.77 13.30 30.22
N THR A 753 25.51 12.88 30.04
CA THR A 753 24.54 13.58 29.18
C THR A 753 23.46 14.29 30.00
N THR A 754 23.64 15.59 30.23
CA THR A 754 22.65 16.48 30.83
C THR A 754 21.67 16.96 29.76
N THR A 755 20.56 16.25 29.58
CA THR A 755 19.37 16.84 28.95
C THR A 755 18.24 16.87 29.96
N THR A 756 18.10 18.00 30.65
CA THR A 756 16.94 18.34 31.47
C THR A 756 15.76 18.71 30.57
N THR A 757 15.14 17.71 29.95
CA THR A 757 13.77 17.87 29.45
C THR A 757 12.84 17.97 30.66
N LYS A 758 11.91 18.94 30.67
CA LYS A 758 10.85 18.99 31.69
C LYS A 758 10.17 17.62 31.75
N ILE A 759 10.10 17.05 32.95
CA ILE A 759 9.46 15.75 33.15
C ILE A 759 7.96 15.96 32.94
N ASP A 760 7.41 15.29 31.92
CA ASP A 760 5.98 15.25 31.67
C ASP A 760 5.34 14.31 32.70
N THR A 761 4.59 14.92 33.63
CA THR A 761 3.89 14.23 34.72
C THR A 761 2.40 14.03 34.42
N SER A 762 1.95 14.24 33.17
CA SER A 762 0.60 13.86 32.75
C SER A 762 0.43 12.33 32.81
N PRO A 763 -0.81 11.79 32.85
CA PRO A 763 -1.04 10.34 32.83
C PRO A 763 -0.31 9.62 31.69
N ASP A 764 -0.44 10.13 30.47
CA ASP A 764 0.26 9.60 29.29
C ASP A 764 1.79 9.75 29.40
N GLY A 765 2.26 10.87 29.96
CA GLY A 765 3.66 11.14 30.24
C GLY A 765 4.28 10.15 31.22
N MET A 766 3.56 9.84 32.30
CA MET A 766 3.97 8.88 33.34
C MET A 766 3.95 7.45 32.80
N ILE A 767 2.94 7.06 32.01
CA ILE A 767 2.90 5.75 31.35
C ILE A 767 4.03 5.60 30.34
N ALA A 768 4.25 6.60 29.48
CA ALA A 768 5.34 6.57 28.51
C ALA A 768 6.71 6.55 29.20
N ARG A 769 6.86 7.24 30.33
CA ARG A 769 8.08 7.23 31.15
C ARG A 769 8.28 5.89 31.84
N GLY A 770 7.25 5.34 32.46
CA GLY A 770 7.25 4.05 33.11
C GLY A 770 7.58 2.91 32.16
N ARG A 771 7.00 2.92 30.96
CA ARG A 771 7.31 1.97 29.89
C ARG A 771 8.78 1.99 29.50
N ARG A 772 9.42 3.16 29.46
CA ARG A 772 10.87 3.29 29.20
C ARG A 772 11.69 2.72 30.35
N LEU A 773 11.31 3.04 31.58
CA LEU A 773 12.02 2.60 32.79
C LEU A 773 11.91 1.08 33.00
N TYR A 774 10.76 0.48 32.67
CA TYR A 774 10.51 -0.96 32.79
C TYR A 774 11.58 -1.84 32.11
N GLY A 775 12.36 -1.31 31.16
CA GLY A 775 13.55 -1.97 30.61
C GLY A 775 14.50 -2.55 31.67
N HIS A 776 14.61 -1.96 32.87
CA HIS A 776 15.42 -2.50 33.96
C HIS A 776 14.81 -3.74 34.63
N CYS A 777 13.49 -3.93 34.53
CA CYS A 777 12.75 -5.06 35.09
C CYS A 777 12.62 -6.22 34.09
N MET A 778 12.69 -5.91 32.79
CA MET A 778 12.47 -6.85 31.68
C MET A 778 13.43 -8.06 31.69
N THR A 779 14.66 -7.92 32.18
CA THR A 779 15.62 -9.02 32.23
C THR A 779 15.09 -10.22 33.03
N CYS A 780 14.32 -9.96 34.08
CA CYS A 780 13.74 -11.00 34.93
C CYS A 780 12.25 -11.22 34.60
N HIS A 781 11.50 -10.13 34.42
CA HIS A 781 10.04 -10.18 34.29
C HIS A 781 9.53 -10.25 32.83
N GLN A 782 10.44 -10.24 31.86
CA GLN A 782 10.17 -10.28 30.41
C GLN A 782 9.37 -9.06 29.91
N ALA A 783 9.35 -8.86 28.58
CA ALA A 783 8.58 -7.78 27.96
C ALA A 783 7.06 -7.92 28.20
N THR A 784 6.60 -9.17 28.27
CA THR A 784 5.20 -9.55 28.48
C THR A 784 4.76 -9.50 29.94
N GLY A 785 5.66 -9.20 30.88
CA GLY A 785 5.32 -9.20 32.31
C GLY A 785 5.13 -10.59 32.91
N ARG A 786 5.21 -11.67 32.13
CA ARG A 786 4.96 -13.04 32.62
C ARG A 786 6.09 -13.65 33.44
N GLY A 787 7.24 -12.97 33.51
CA GLY A 787 8.43 -13.52 34.14
C GLY A 787 8.95 -14.78 33.47
N LEU A 788 9.77 -15.53 34.19
CA LEU A 788 10.32 -16.80 33.75
C LEU A 788 10.00 -17.85 34.81
N PRO A 789 8.80 -18.47 34.78
CA PRO A 789 8.45 -19.49 35.76
C PRO A 789 9.38 -20.71 35.70
N PRO A 790 9.81 -21.29 36.84
CA PRO A 790 9.51 -20.91 38.24
C PRO A 790 10.55 -19.96 38.87
N VAL A 791 11.39 -19.33 38.06
CA VAL A 791 12.56 -18.53 38.50
C VAL A 791 12.14 -17.10 38.87
N TYR A 792 11.47 -16.39 37.98
CA TYR A 792 11.00 -15.02 38.19
C TYR A 792 9.47 -14.96 38.06
N PRO A 793 8.76 -14.36 39.04
CA PRO A 793 7.31 -14.34 39.06
C PRO A 793 6.73 -13.43 37.97
N PRO A 794 5.48 -13.68 37.54
CA PRO A 794 4.76 -12.73 36.72
C PRO A 794 4.46 -11.44 37.50
N LEU A 795 4.44 -10.34 36.77
CA LEU A 795 3.95 -9.01 37.17
C LEU A 795 2.54 -8.76 36.59
N ASP A 796 2.24 -9.35 35.45
CA ASP A 796 0.91 -9.40 34.86
C ASP A 796 -0.04 -10.21 35.75
N GLU A 797 -1.23 -9.67 36.01
CA GLU A 797 -2.28 -10.20 36.89
C GLU A 797 -1.84 -10.54 38.34
N SER A 798 -0.62 -10.15 38.72
CA SER A 798 -0.02 -10.52 40.00
C SER A 798 -0.52 -9.63 41.14
N ARG A 799 -0.99 -10.24 42.23
CA ARG A 799 -1.42 -9.50 43.44
C ARG A 799 -0.33 -8.54 43.93
N PHE A 800 0.95 -8.92 43.82
CA PHE A 800 2.09 -8.10 44.23
C PHE A 800 2.22 -6.79 43.45
N VAL A 801 1.58 -6.70 42.28
CA VAL A 801 1.55 -5.52 41.43
C VAL A 801 0.21 -4.80 41.54
N THR A 802 -0.91 -5.51 41.52
CA THR A 802 -2.26 -4.93 41.42
C THR A 802 -2.92 -4.58 42.77
N GLY A 803 -2.53 -5.23 43.88
CA GLY A 803 -3.02 -4.92 45.23
C GLY A 803 -2.42 -3.63 45.83
N ASP A 804 -2.35 -3.54 47.17
CA ASP A 804 -1.83 -2.35 47.88
C ASP A 804 -0.50 -1.85 47.27
N PRO A 805 -0.46 -0.61 46.75
CA PRO A 805 0.73 -0.02 46.15
C PRO A 805 1.89 0.16 47.14
N GLU A 806 1.66 0.18 48.46
CA GLU A 806 2.71 0.27 49.48
C GLU A 806 3.60 -0.98 49.47
N ARG A 807 3.03 -2.17 49.27
CA ARG A 807 3.79 -3.43 49.11
C ARG A 807 4.76 -3.32 47.94
N LEU A 808 4.24 -2.96 46.77
CA LEU A 808 5.04 -2.81 45.56
C LEU A 808 6.14 -1.75 45.75
N THR A 809 5.81 -0.63 46.40
CA THR A 809 6.77 0.45 46.66
C THR A 809 7.91 -0.03 47.56
N ARG A 810 7.60 -0.76 48.63
CA ARG A 810 8.59 -1.31 49.57
C ARG A 810 9.52 -2.32 48.90
N ILE A 811 8.98 -3.20 48.06
CA ILE A 811 9.75 -4.15 47.24
C ILE A 811 10.70 -3.40 46.30
N LEU A 812 10.19 -2.40 45.57
CA LEU A 812 11.04 -1.69 44.62
C LEU A 812 12.09 -0.79 45.30
N LEU A 813 11.84 -0.31 46.52
CA LEU A 813 12.81 0.50 47.27
C LEU A 813 13.96 -0.30 47.86
N HIS A 814 13.70 -1.51 48.37
CA HIS A 814 14.66 -2.26 49.20
C HIS A 814 14.95 -3.69 48.73
N GLY A 815 14.18 -4.20 47.75
CA GLY A 815 14.24 -5.58 47.28
C GLY A 815 13.36 -6.53 48.12
N LEU A 816 13.29 -7.78 47.68
CA LEU A 816 12.52 -8.87 48.28
C LEU A 816 13.35 -10.16 48.34
N GLN A 817 13.41 -10.79 49.52
CA GLN A 817 14.13 -12.03 49.76
C GLN A 817 13.25 -13.01 50.55
N GLY A 818 13.00 -14.18 49.97
CA GLY A 818 12.22 -15.24 50.62
C GLY A 818 11.30 -15.96 49.65
N ARG A 819 10.55 -16.95 50.16
CA ARG A 819 9.63 -17.76 49.34
C ARG A 819 8.30 -17.04 49.20
N ILE A 820 7.91 -16.70 47.97
CA ILE A 820 6.59 -16.16 47.66
C ILE A 820 5.78 -17.15 46.82
N LYS A 821 4.45 -17.03 46.89
CA LYS A 821 3.53 -17.76 46.03
C LYS A 821 2.78 -16.76 45.14
N VAL A 822 2.87 -16.95 43.82
CA VAL A 822 2.16 -16.17 42.79
C VAL A 822 1.50 -17.18 41.84
N ASP A 823 0.20 -17.04 41.62
CA ASP A 823 -0.62 -17.92 40.76
C ASP A 823 -0.38 -19.42 40.98
N GLY A 824 -0.42 -19.83 42.25
CA GLY A 824 -0.26 -21.24 42.62
C GLY A 824 1.20 -21.74 42.64
N ARG A 825 2.17 -21.00 42.10
CA ARG A 825 3.58 -21.39 41.98
C ARG A 825 4.46 -20.70 43.00
N VAL A 826 5.50 -21.40 43.46
CA VAL A 826 6.45 -20.89 44.47
C VAL A 826 7.70 -20.34 43.80
N TYR A 827 8.11 -19.14 44.18
CA TYR A 827 9.31 -18.44 43.71
C TYR A 827 10.19 -18.11 44.92
N ASN A 828 11.52 -18.23 44.77
CA ASN A 828 12.47 -18.01 45.88
C ASN A 828 13.74 -17.27 45.43
N GLN A 829 13.70 -16.62 44.26
CA GLN A 829 14.83 -15.80 43.82
C GLN A 829 14.82 -14.46 44.54
N SER A 830 16.01 -13.97 44.85
CA SER A 830 16.19 -12.63 45.41
C SER A 830 15.85 -11.59 44.35
N MET A 831 14.98 -10.65 44.69
CA MET A 831 14.72 -9.48 43.87
C MET A 831 15.52 -8.31 44.45
N PRO A 832 16.49 -7.73 43.72
CA PRO A 832 17.18 -6.54 44.19
C PRO A 832 16.25 -5.32 44.20
N ALA A 833 16.62 -4.28 44.95
CA ALA A 833 15.97 -2.98 44.85
C ALA A 833 16.03 -2.44 43.41
N ALA A 834 14.98 -1.74 43.00
CA ALA A 834 14.93 -1.13 41.68
C ALA A 834 15.97 0.00 41.56
N PRO A 835 16.65 0.15 40.40
CA PRO A 835 17.78 1.07 40.25
C PRO A 835 17.35 2.54 40.06
N TYR A 836 16.27 2.99 40.72
CA TYR A 836 15.72 4.34 40.58
C TYR A 836 15.98 5.17 41.83
N SER A 837 16.67 6.29 41.65
CA SER A 837 17.08 7.18 42.74
C SER A 837 16.09 8.31 43.04
N ASN A 838 15.05 8.50 42.21
CA ASN A 838 14.05 9.54 42.39
C ASN A 838 12.62 8.98 42.38
N ASP A 839 11.72 9.69 43.05
CA ASP A 839 10.35 9.24 43.29
C ASP A 839 9.48 9.28 42.05
N ILE A 840 9.77 10.17 41.10
CA ILE A 840 9.01 10.29 39.85
C ILE A 840 9.25 9.07 38.96
N ASP A 841 10.49 8.60 38.84
CA ASP A 841 10.83 7.41 38.05
C ASP A 841 10.22 6.15 38.66
N LEU A 842 10.28 6.04 39.99
CA LEU A 842 9.72 4.91 40.71
C LEU A 842 8.18 4.89 40.60
N ALA A 843 7.52 6.04 40.75
CA ALA A 843 6.08 6.17 40.52
C ALA A 843 5.69 5.88 39.07
N ALA A 844 6.48 6.33 38.09
CA ALA A 844 6.21 6.09 36.68
C ALA A 844 6.29 4.61 36.32
N VAL A 845 7.34 3.89 36.73
CA VAL A 845 7.46 2.44 36.45
C VAL A 845 6.37 1.64 37.14
N MET A 846 6.01 2.00 38.38
CA MET A 846 4.90 1.38 39.10
C MET A 846 3.57 1.61 38.40
N THR A 847 3.31 2.84 37.97
CA THR A 847 2.11 3.19 37.20
C THR A 847 2.02 2.37 35.92
N TYR A 848 3.13 2.23 35.19
CA TYR A 848 3.17 1.41 33.99
C TYR A 848 2.86 -0.06 34.26
N ILE A 849 3.54 -0.73 35.19
CA ILE A 849 3.30 -2.17 35.43
C ILE A 849 1.91 -2.45 36.01
N ARG A 850 1.30 -1.47 36.69
CA ARG A 850 -0.08 -1.54 37.20
C ARG A 850 -1.16 -1.35 36.12
N GLN A 851 -0.79 -0.84 34.95
CA GLN A 851 -1.71 -0.49 33.86
C GLN A 851 -1.28 -1.09 32.50
N ALA A 852 -0.29 -1.96 32.50
CA ALA A 852 0.22 -2.65 31.32
C ALA A 852 -0.30 -4.08 31.27
N TRP A 853 -0.32 -4.65 30.07
CA TRP A 853 -0.86 -5.98 29.80
C TRP A 853 -2.35 -6.03 30.19
N ASP A 854 -2.78 -7.00 30.99
CA ASP A 854 -4.17 -7.13 31.43
C ASP A 854 -4.42 -6.45 32.79
N ASN A 855 -3.42 -5.74 33.35
CA ASN A 855 -3.57 -4.99 34.60
C ASN A 855 -4.34 -3.67 34.40
N SER A 856 -5.23 -3.37 35.35
CA SER A 856 -6.09 -2.16 35.35
C SER A 856 -6.10 -1.40 36.69
N ALA A 857 -4.99 -1.42 37.43
CA ALA A 857 -4.89 -0.83 38.75
C ALA A 857 -4.55 0.68 38.75
N ASP A 858 -4.85 1.36 39.85
CA ASP A 858 -4.67 2.81 39.98
C ASP A 858 -3.21 3.27 39.76
N PRO A 859 -3.00 4.45 39.14
CA PRO A 859 -1.67 5.01 38.95
C PRO A 859 -1.05 5.46 40.28
N ILE A 860 0.28 5.63 40.31
CA ILE A 860 1.03 6.00 41.51
C ILE A 860 1.47 7.45 41.45
N ASP A 861 1.17 8.20 42.51
CA ASP A 861 1.65 9.56 42.71
C ASP A 861 3.11 9.57 43.23
N PRO A 862 4.03 10.36 42.65
CA PRO A 862 5.38 10.55 43.20
C PRO A 862 5.42 10.94 44.69
N ALA A 863 4.43 11.69 45.19
CA ALA A 863 4.33 12.05 46.61
C ALA A 863 4.06 10.84 47.51
N PHE A 864 3.32 9.83 47.01
CA PHE A 864 3.11 8.58 47.72
C PHE A 864 4.43 7.82 47.89
N VAL A 865 5.21 7.72 46.81
CA VAL A 865 6.53 7.09 46.84
C VAL A 865 7.47 7.81 47.82
N ALA A 866 7.48 9.15 47.80
CA ALA A 866 8.28 9.94 48.73
C ALA A 866 7.93 9.65 50.20
N LYS A 867 6.64 9.51 50.51
CA LYS A 867 6.15 9.14 51.86
C LYS A 867 6.65 7.75 52.27
N VAL A 868 6.51 6.74 51.41
CA VAL A 868 6.98 5.37 51.72
C VAL A 868 8.51 5.32 51.86
N ARG A 869 9.23 6.08 51.03
CA ARG A 869 10.70 6.20 51.12
C ARG A 869 11.15 6.80 52.46
N GLU A 870 10.47 7.85 52.94
CA GLU A 870 10.77 8.42 54.26
C GLU A 870 10.39 7.45 55.40
N ASN A 871 9.25 6.75 55.29
CA ASN A 871 8.81 5.76 56.28
C ASN A 871 9.77 4.55 56.40
N THR A 872 10.53 4.26 55.36
CA THR A 872 11.47 3.14 55.30
C THR A 872 12.93 3.58 55.36
N LYS A 873 13.17 4.85 55.71
CA LYS A 873 14.50 5.46 55.78
C LYS A 873 15.38 4.73 56.77
N GLY A 874 16.59 4.37 56.33
CA GLY A 874 17.56 3.64 57.13
C GLY A 874 17.46 2.11 57.03
N ARG A 875 16.45 1.57 56.32
CA ARG A 875 16.42 0.15 55.97
C ARG A 875 17.46 -0.13 54.87
N VAL A 876 18.21 -1.22 55.04
CA VAL A 876 19.26 -1.68 54.10
C VAL A 876 19.03 -3.13 53.67
N GLN A 877 18.24 -3.90 54.43
CA GLN A 877 17.94 -5.30 54.13
C GLN A 877 16.69 -5.42 53.25
N PRO A 878 16.66 -6.38 52.30
CA PRO A 878 15.45 -6.72 51.57
C PRO A 878 14.28 -7.06 52.50
N TRP A 879 13.06 -6.92 51.99
CA TRP A 879 11.86 -7.36 52.71
C TRP A 879 11.71 -8.88 52.68
N SER A 880 11.20 -9.47 53.75
CA SER A 880 10.68 -10.84 53.72
C SER A 880 9.20 -10.84 53.27
N PRO A 881 8.69 -11.94 52.70
CA PRO A 881 7.27 -12.08 52.37
C PRO A 881 6.35 -11.83 53.58
N GLU A 882 6.73 -12.33 54.76
CA GLU A 882 5.95 -12.21 55.99
C GLU A 882 5.83 -10.75 56.46
N GLU A 883 6.88 -9.94 56.28
CA GLU A 883 6.86 -8.50 56.61
C GLU A 883 5.95 -7.70 55.66
N LEU A 884 5.62 -8.24 54.48
CA LEU A 884 4.83 -7.57 53.46
C LEU A 884 3.35 -7.98 53.43
N GLU A 885 2.95 -9.01 54.19
CA GLU A 885 1.54 -9.44 54.22
C GLU A 885 0.61 -8.44 54.92
N GLU A 886 1.14 -7.49 55.70
CA GLU A 886 0.34 -6.35 56.21
C GLU A 886 -0.17 -5.44 55.07
N PHE A 887 0.47 -5.50 53.89
CA PHE A 887 0.15 -4.75 52.69
C PHE A 887 -0.38 -5.68 51.58
N ALA A 888 -1.11 -6.74 51.95
CA ALA A 888 -1.48 -7.79 51.03
C ALA A 888 -2.62 -7.43 50.06
N ASP A 889 -3.55 -6.57 50.51
CA ASP A 889 -4.83 -6.25 49.87
C ASP A 889 -4.94 -4.76 49.53
#